data_AF-A0A257SRW9-F1
#
_entry.id   AF-A0A257SRW9-F1
#
_cell.length_a   1.000
_cell.length_b   1.000
_cell.length_c   1.000
_cell.angle_alpha   90.00
_cell.angle_beta   90.00
_cell.angle_gamma   90.00
#
_symmetry.space_group_name_H-M   'P 1'
#
loop_
_entity.id
_entity.type
_entity.pdbx_description
1 polymer ?
#
loop_
_entity_poly.entity_id
_entity_poly.type
_entity_poly.pdbx_seq_one_letter_code
_entity_poly.pdbx_strand_id
1 'polypeptide(L)'
;MIEPLTTLIDLGRRLLRVESREALDQVLVDWVLASGVDGAWSGRPDAEGHMRYCAWGGAGVAEYLRAVTIRADTGPSAEGPAGRAWRTGTIQTTADWDRSPEMAPWREAGALAGWRSTSAVPLAGPEGPVGVLLLYSHEPDRFSTHPWHQVLEHVALVAGMTLHRLNLALTDHLTGLPNRRAMEAQLEGALNRSARHKRLLAIGLLDLDDFKPVNDTYGHTMGDKVLRELAERLRDTSRSNDFVARMGGDEFLLIFEDLEDLDDLEPLLERVDARLTAPLPIDDLTVRVGASLGLVIYPLCEQDSPGELLRLADRALYQAKARKGTRTTWWSLPGEDHAPALNRQRVLPHPATESVPLYGETAARLLIPLREVLARSTEDLIRAFRDHIATNPGAAEILGKLTAVESARIEDNLAAHFRMISDPELSELRHRVAAERAGCVHCIMGVDQGWLINVYSLWLARLRSIAGSGVLRAHLALPILDQRLTADAEFQAAGYEQVARAREQVRTRIDTLAWTSERYADLIEGAVQAVVELQEVVAAAIARPNEQSIFLPEAIAGDACLRYLEAVQSGAVPPIATDPSFPGGRGIGPQSWRTHTIQRNIHFATDPDVSPWRDLALDAGVCSVASVPLSGVGGQTEAILLLFSPFPGGLNTAGQRALLEHLERTLSLGITRIEAEAGRTQVQALPERLHYRVLLRNGGLVMHYQPVVNLRTGHVVKMEALARLRHGEELIPPARFLPAFVAEDLFELFRLGLVTALDASRSWAREGLSVGVSVNLPPEGLLDRRYLEVTREALADHPLPEGCHLSLEVLETKEFARADRPLVEHIAPYRALGVEFAEDDLGTGYSNLSRLRELPFDVVKIDKSLVLPGREDPTRLLNLIGQLTALAHALGARVVVEGLADASLIEAVATLGADFGQGFGISPPLPAEDIPRWAKAHLPWVRSDPRRPRSALAVLAGFLQWQARVVLLGSDTPLTEQLAAHLSTLVAPYLEAHTLQESALARIVHQLGETARTGDLEAPDYCTHRQRFVTLLAEHIRTEASE
;
A
#
# COMPACT_ATOMS: atom_id res chain seq x y z
N MET A 1 79.30 -24.88 -46.84
CA MET A 1 78.95 -23.55 -47.37
C MET A 1 77.72 -23.72 -48.23
N ILE A 2 76.60 -23.16 -47.81
CA ILE A 2 75.34 -23.12 -48.58
C ILE A 2 75.51 -22.05 -49.68
N GLU A 3 75.04 -22.30 -50.89
CA GLU A 3 75.17 -21.33 -52.00
C GLU A 3 74.44 -20.01 -51.67
N PRO A 4 75.04 -18.84 -51.95
CA PRO A 4 74.45 -17.52 -51.65
C PRO A 4 73.04 -17.29 -52.25
N LEU A 5 72.68 -18.00 -53.32
CA LEU A 5 71.39 -17.91 -54.01
C LEU A 5 70.25 -18.59 -53.23
N THR A 6 70.50 -19.69 -52.51
CA THR A 6 69.45 -20.41 -51.77
C THR A 6 69.00 -19.65 -50.52
N THR A 7 69.92 -18.91 -49.89
CA THR A 7 69.65 -18.07 -48.72
C THR A 7 68.80 -16.84 -49.05
N LEU A 8 68.93 -16.24 -50.24
CA LEU A 8 68.15 -15.06 -50.64
C LEU A 8 66.68 -15.39 -50.96
N ILE A 9 66.40 -16.57 -51.52
CA ILE A 9 65.02 -17.02 -51.78
C ILE A 9 64.25 -17.24 -50.47
N ASP A 10 64.90 -17.77 -49.43
CA ASP A 10 64.30 -17.94 -48.11
C ASP A 10 63.92 -16.58 -47.49
N LEU A 11 64.81 -15.59 -47.59
CA LEU A 11 64.52 -14.23 -47.12
C LEU A 11 63.28 -13.65 -47.80
N GLY A 12 63.20 -13.71 -49.13
CA GLY A 12 62.04 -13.20 -49.87
C GLY A 12 60.71 -13.84 -49.45
N ARG A 13 60.70 -15.15 -49.14
CA ARG A 13 59.49 -15.84 -48.64
C ARG A 13 59.09 -15.41 -47.24
N ARG A 14 60.06 -15.21 -46.33
CA ARG A 14 59.78 -14.73 -44.97
C ARG A 14 59.22 -13.31 -45.00
N LEU A 15 59.82 -12.44 -45.81
CA LEU A 15 59.42 -11.04 -45.94
C LEU A 15 58.00 -10.86 -46.51
N LEU A 16 57.54 -11.75 -47.41
CA LEU A 16 56.16 -11.71 -47.91
C LEU A 16 55.10 -11.86 -46.81
N ARG A 17 55.40 -12.54 -45.70
CA ARG A 17 54.47 -12.81 -44.59
C ARG A 17 54.51 -11.75 -43.48
N VAL A 18 55.36 -10.74 -43.61
CA VAL A 18 55.51 -9.69 -42.60
C VAL A 18 54.33 -8.72 -42.68
N GLU A 19 53.62 -8.55 -41.57
CA GLU A 19 52.42 -7.69 -41.45
C GLU A 19 52.67 -6.41 -40.64
N SER A 20 53.82 -6.29 -39.98
CA SER A 20 54.21 -5.10 -39.21
C SER A 20 55.69 -4.80 -39.37
N ARG A 21 56.09 -3.56 -39.04
CA ARG A 21 57.48 -3.11 -39.14
C ARG A 21 58.37 -3.73 -38.08
N GLU A 22 57.84 -3.96 -36.88
CA GLU A 22 58.54 -4.64 -35.80
C GLU A 22 58.85 -6.10 -36.16
N ALA A 23 57.93 -6.78 -36.84
CA ALA A 23 58.15 -8.14 -37.33
C ALA A 23 59.22 -8.19 -38.45
N LEU A 24 59.34 -7.13 -39.27
CA LEU A 24 60.39 -7.02 -40.28
C LEU A 24 61.79 -7.02 -39.65
N ASP A 25 62.00 -6.19 -38.63
CA ASP A 25 63.29 -6.04 -37.97
C ASP A 25 63.78 -7.37 -37.38
N GLN A 26 62.88 -8.13 -36.75
CA GLN A 26 63.21 -9.45 -36.20
C GLN A 26 63.52 -10.49 -37.30
N VAL A 27 62.71 -10.54 -38.36
CA VAL A 27 62.94 -11.47 -39.48
C VAL A 27 64.29 -11.27 -40.16
N LEU A 28 64.72 -10.01 -40.30
CA LEU A 28 66.03 -9.68 -40.89
C LEU A 28 67.18 -10.16 -40.01
N VAL A 29 67.13 -9.90 -38.71
CA VAL A 29 68.16 -10.34 -37.75
C VAL A 29 68.24 -11.87 -37.70
N ASP A 30 67.10 -12.55 -37.58
CA ASP A 30 67.05 -14.02 -37.52
C ASP A 30 67.61 -14.66 -38.80
N TRP A 31 67.32 -14.07 -39.96
CA TRP A 31 67.84 -14.55 -41.23
C TRP A 31 69.35 -14.35 -41.36
N VAL A 32 69.88 -13.20 -40.90
CA VAL A 32 71.33 -12.94 -40.91
C VAL A 32 72.07 -13.99 -40.08
N LEU A 33 71.59 -14.28 -38.86
CA LEU A 33 72.19 -15.28 -37.98
C LEU A 33 72.11 -16.68 -38.57
N ALA A 34 70.96 -17.04 -39.16
CA ALA A 34 70.79 -18.32 -39.85
C ALA A 34 71.74 -18.47 -41.07
N SER A 35 72.23 -17.36 -41.62
CA SER A 35 73.19 -17.35 -42.73
C SER A 35 74.65 -17.55 -42.28
N GLY A 36 74.88 -17.80 -41.00
CA GLY A 36 76.21 -18.08 -40.44
C GLY A 36 77.04 -16.82 -40.15
N VAL A 37 76.37 -15.71 -39.84
CA VAL A 37 76.97 -14.46 -39.35
C VAL A 37 76.94 -14.48 -37.82
N ASP A 38 78.03 -14.03 -37.19
CA ASP A 38 78.25 -14.22 -35.75
C ASP A 38 77.35 -13.31 -34.87
N GLY A 39 76.98 -12.13 -35.37
CA GLY A 39 76.07 -11.22 -34.67
C GLY A 39 75.39 -10.20 -35.60
N ALA A 40 74.17 -9.77 -35.24
CA ALA A 40 73.42 -8.79 -36.01
C ALA A 40 72.42 -7.97 -35.18
N TRP A 41 72.09 -6.76 -35.65
CA TRP A 41 71.01 -5.94 -35.09
C TRP A 41 70.40 -4.99 -36.12
N SER A 42 69.13 -4.64 -35.96
CA SER A 42 68.42 -3.61 -36.73
C SER A 42 68.04 -2.43 -35.82
N GLY A 43 68.14 -1.20 -36.32
CA GLY A 43 67.79 -0.01 -35.54
C GLY A 43 67.53 1.25 -36.37
N ARG A 44 67.04 2.28 -35.69
CA ARG A 44 66.71 3.61 -36.28
C ARG A 44 67.01 4.73 -35.28
N PRO A 45 67.38 5.94 -35.73
CA PRO A 45 67.60 7.04 -34.81
C PRO A 45 66.31 7.49 -34.12
N ASP A 46 66.43 7.94 -32.87
CA ASP A 46 65.41 8.73 -32.17
C ASP A 46 65.50 10.23 -32.53
N ALA A 47 64.67 11.05 -31.90
CA ALA A 47 64.61 12.49 -32.17
C ALA A 47 65.94 13.21 -31.82
N GLU A 48 66.72 12.64 -30.90
CA GLU A 48 67.99 13.15 -30.42
C GLU A 48 69.21 12.59 -31.19
N GLY A 49 68.97 11.78 -32.22
CA GLY A 49 69.99 11.22 -33.11
C GLY A 49 70.71 9.97 -32.58
N HIS A 50 70.28 9.40 -31.44
CA HIS A 50 70.78 8.14 -30.90
C HIS A 50 70.14 6.95 -31.61
N MET A 51 70.92 5.92 -31.89
CA MET A 51 70.39 4.73 -32.55
C MET A 51 69.58 3.88 -31.56
N ARG A 52 68.26 3.80 -31.79
CA ARG A 52 67.35 2.90 -31.07
C ARG A 52 67.38 1.52 -31.72
N TYR A 53 67.74 0.51 -30.94
CA TYR A 53 67.79 -0.89 -31.38
C TYR A 53 66.38 -1.50 -31.40
N CYS A 54 65.93 -1.97 -32.57
CA CYS A 54 64.61 -2.58 -32.77
C CYS A 54 64.64 -4.10 -32.59
N ALA A 55 65.71 -4.76 -33.05
CA ALA A 55 65.93 -6.20 -32.93
C ALA A 55 67.44 -6.49 -32.91
N TRP A 56 67.88 -7.54 -32.23
CA TRP A 56 69.28 -7.97 -32.20
C TRP A 56 69.40 -9.47 -31.87
N GLY A 57 70.53 -10.07 -32.23
CA GLY A 57 70.83 -11.45 -31.89
C GLY A 57 72.26 -11.85 -32.26
N GLY A 58 72.69 -13.02 -31.79
CA GLY A 58 74.09 -13.46 -31.83
C GLY A 58 74.77 -13.31 -30.46
N ALA A 59 75.74 -14.17 -30.19
CA ALA A 59 76.41 -14.21 -28.88
C ALA A 59 77.20 -12.91 -28.64
N GLY A 60 77.02 -12.27 -27.48
CA GLY A 60 77.73 -11.06 -27.09
C GLY A 60 77.20 -9.74 -27.70
N VAL A 61 76.20 -9.78 -28.60
CA VAL A 61 75.64 -8.56 -29.21
C VAL A 61 74.87 -7.73 -28.19
N ALA A 62 74.09 -8.35 -27.30
CA ALA A 62 73.30 -7.63 -26.31
C ALA A 62 74.19 -6.89 -25.28
N GLU A 63 75.24 -7.56 -24.79
CA GLU A 63 76.23 -6.97 -23.90
C GLU A 63 77.01 -5.84 -24.59
N TYR A 64 77.41 -6.05 -25.85
CA TYR A 64 78.07 -5.04 -26.65
C TYR A 64 77.20 -3.79 -26.84
N LEU A 65 75.93 -3.93 -27.24
CA LEU A 65 75.02 -2.80 -27.47
C LEU A 65 74.71 -2.00 -26.20
N ARG A 66 74.78 -2.60 -25.02
CA ARG A 66 74.67 -1.88 -23.73
C ARG A 66 75.92 -1.08 -23.38
N ALA A 67 77.09 -1.52 -23.85
CA ALA A 67 78.39 -0.91 -23.54
C ALA A 67 78.78 0.22 -24.50
N VAL A 68 78.05 0.40 -25.60
CA VAL A 68 78.42 1.34 -26.66
C VAL A 68 77.31 2.34 -26.96
N THR A 69 77.70 3.53 -27.40
CA THR A 69 76.78 4.52 -27.97
C THR A 69 76.99 4.60 -29.47
N ILE A 70 75.91 4.51 -30.24
CA ILE A 70 75.91 4.66 -31.69
C ILE A 70 74.97 5.81 -32.05
N ARG A 71 75.46 6.77 -32.84
CA ARG A 71 74.70 7.93 -33.27
C ARG A 71 74.56 7.96 -34.80
N ALA A 72 73.48 8.56 -35.27
CA ALA A 72 73.21 8.74 -36.69
C ALA A 72 73.67 10.10 -37.23
N ASP A 73 73.89 11.09 -36.36
CA ASP A 73 74.11 12.49 -36.68
C ASP A 73 75.60 12.91 -36.75
N THR A 74 76.12 13.68 -35.78
CA THR A 74 77.48 14.24 -35.79
C THR A 74 78.25 13.85 -34.53
N GLY A 75 79.58 13.73 -34.65
CA GLY A 75 80.48 13.39 -33.54
C GLY A 75 81.17 12.02 -33.67
N PRO A 76 82.11 11.68 -32.78
CA PRO A 76 82.96 10.48 -32.92
C PRO A 76 82.15 9.18 -33.00
N SER A 77 81.05 9.08 -32.24
CA SER A 77 80.13 7.93 -32.25
C SER A 77 79.16 7.91 -33.45
N ALA A 78 79.22 8.90 -34.34
CA ALA A 78 78.44 8.94 -35.58
C ALA A 78 79.27 8.58 -36.83
N GLU A 79 80.60 8.50 -36.69
CA GLU A 79 81.52 8.17 -37.80
C GLU A 79 81.68 6.66 -38.04
N GLY A 80 81.03 5.83 -37.23
CA GLY A 80 81.02 4.37 -37.40
C GLY A 80 80.15 3.91 -38.58
N PRO A 81 80.27 2.63 -38.99
CA PRO A 81 79.56 2.08 -40.14
C PRO A 81 78.05 2.31 -40.13
N ALA A 82 77.39 2.21 -38.96
CA ALA A 82 75.95 2.45 -38.80
C ALA A 82 75.54 3.89 -39.10
N GLY A 83 76.24 4.86 -38.51
CA GLY A 83 75.94 6.28 -38.69
C GLY A 83 76.24 6.74 -40.12
N ARG A 84 77.33 6.26 -40.71
CA ARG A 84 77.65 6.53 -42.12
C ARG A 84 76.61 5.94 -43.06
N ALA A 85 76.22 4.67 -42.88
CA ALA A 85 75.22 4.02 -43.74
C ALA A 85 73.86 4.74 -43.68
N TRP A 86 73.46 5.22 -42.50
CA TRP A 86 72.28 6.06 -42.33
C TRP A 86 72.39 7.39 -43.11
N ARG A 87 73.52 8.10 -43.02
CA ARG A 87 73.65 9.40 -43.70
C ARG A 87 73.83 9.30 -45.20
N THR A 88 74.58 8.30 -45.67
CA THR A 88 74.90 8.16 -47.09
C THR A 88 73.86 7.36 -47.86
N GLY A 89 73.05 6.55 -47.17
CA GLY A 89 72.14 5.60 -47.82
C GLY A 89 72.87 4.49 -48.58
N THR A 90 74.17 4.30 -48.33
CA THR A 90 75.01 3.27 -48.99
C THR A 90 75.55 2.27 -47.98
N ILE A 91 75.82 1.04 -48.42
CA ILE A 91 76.39 -0.02 -47.57
C ILE A 91 77.81 0.40 -47.12
N GLN A 92 78.10 0.22 -45.83
CA GLN A 92 79.39 0.56 -45.23
C GLN A 92 80.04 -0.69 -44.64
N THR A 93 81.18 -1.09 -45.19
CA THR A 93 81.89 -2.30 -44.77
C THR A 93 83.25 -1.97 -44.16
N THR A 94 83.55 -2.58 -43.02
CA THR A 94 84.85 -2.51 -42.36
C THR A 94 85.49 -3.89 -42.33
N ALA A 95 86.56 -4.05 -43.10
CA ALA A 95 87.29 -5.31 -43.28
C ALA A 95 88.01 -5.77 -42.01
N ASP A 96 88.70 -4.89 -41.27
CA ASP A 96 89.42 -5.26 -40.06
C ASP A 96 89.37 -4.12 -39.03
N TRP A 97 88.70 -4.36 -37.90
CA TRP A 97 88.50 -3.35 -36.85
C TRP A 97 89.81 -2.83 -36.26
N ASP A 98 90.84 -3.67 -36.18
CA ASP A 98 92.14 -3.29 -35.62
C ASP A 98 92.89 -2.29 -36.51
N ARG A 99 92.63 -2.36 -37.82
CA ARG A 99 93.28 -1.52 -38.85
C ARG A 99 92.47 -0.29 -39.24
N SER A 100 91.22 -0.21 -38.79
CA SER A 100 90.30 0.87 -39.14
C SER A 100 90.22 1.95 -38.05
N PRO A 101 90.67 3.19 -38.32
CA PRO A 101 90.62 4.29 -37.36
C PRO A 101 89.20 4.65 -36.93
N GLU A 102 88.21 4.49 -37.82
CA GLU A 102 86.81 4.80 -37.54
C GLU A 102 86.20 3.90 -36.46
N MET A 103 86.79 2.73 -36.20
CA MET A 103 86.33 1.81 -35.17
C MET A 103 86.87 2.16 -33.78
N ALA A 104 87.72 3.18 -33.65
CA ALA A 104 88.35 3.55 -32.38
C ALA A 104 87.36 3.73 -31.20
N PRO A 105 86.17 4.35 -31.36
CA PRO A 105 85.21 4.49 -30.26
C PRO A 105 84.62 3.16 -29.77
N TRP A 106 84.64 2.12 -30.60
CA TRP A 106 84.01 0.83 -30.34
C TRP A 106 85.00 -0.32 -30.18
N ARG A 107 86.31 -0.07 -30.41
CA ARG A 107 87.32 -1.13 -30.52
C ARG A 107 87.47 -1.95 -29.24
N GLU A 108 87.45 -1.30 -28.08
CA GLU A 108 87.59 -1.99 -26.78
C GLU A 108 86.39 -2.90 -26.48
N ALA A 109 85.18 -2.36 -26.61
CA ALA A 109 83.95 -3.13 -26.44
C ALA A 109 83.79 -4.23 -27.51
N GLY A 110 84.20 -3.96 -28.75
CA GLY A 110 84.18 -4.91 -29.85
C GLY A 110 85.18 -6.05 -29.67
N ALA A 111 86.37 -5.78 -29.13
CA ALA A 111 87.36 -6.81 -28.82
C ALA A 111 86.87 -7.78 -27.73
N LEU A 112 86.14 -7.28 -26.72
CA LEU A 112 85.50 -8.11 -25.69
C LEU A 112 84.42 -9.04 -26.27
N ALA A 113 83.69 -8.57 -27.27
CA ALA A 113 82.72 -9.37 -28.00
C ALA A 113 83.34 -10.17 -29.17
N GLY A 114 84.65 -10.05 -29.41
CA GLY A 114 85.38 -10.77 -30.45
C GLY A 114 85.18 -10.27 -31.88
N TRP A 115 84.63 -9.07 -32.10
CA TRP A 115 84.35 -8.55 -33.44
C TRP A 115 85.63 -8.14 -34.19
N ARG A 116 85.77 -8.64 -35.43
CA ARG A 116 86.91 -8.37 -36.31
C ARG A 116 86.52 -7.70 -37.62
N SER A 117 85.31 -7.92 -38.12
CA SER A 117 84.77 -7.20 -39.30
C SER A 117 83.29 -6.87 -39.12
N THR A 118 82.78 -5.85 -39.82
CA THR A 118 81.36 -5.46 -39.79
C THR A 118 80.88 -4.91 -41.11
N SER A 119 79.58 -5.02 -41.38
CA SER A 119 78.91 -4.33 -42.49
C SER A 119 77.58 -3.75 -42.02
N ALA A 120 77.31 -2.50 -42.42
CA ALA A 120 76.07 -1.79 -42.16
C ALA A 120 75.29 -1.62 -43.48
N VAL A 121 74.04 -2.08 -43.48
CA VAL A 121 73.14 -2.07 -44.63
C VAL A 121 71.98 -1.10 -44.36
N PRO A 122 71.83 -0.03 -45.16
CA PRO A 122 70.70 0.88 -45.00
C PRO A 122 69.40 0.26 -45.52
N LEU A 123 68.33 0.36 -44.74
CA LEU A 123 66.99 -0.07 -45.12
C LEU A 123 66.25 1.13 -45.73
N ALA A 124 66.14 1.15 -47.05
CA ALA A 124 65.58 2.28 -47.79
C ALA A 124 64.06 2.36 -47.67
N GLY A 125 63.55 3.55 -47.34
CA GLY A 125 62.16 3.96 -47.60
C GLY A 125 62.09 4.92 -48.80
N PRO A 126 60.90 5.43 -49.15
CA PRO A 126 60.70 6.27 -50.34
C PRO A 126 61.46 7.60 -50.33
N GLU A 127 61.79 8.17 -49.16
CA GLU A 127 62.46 9.48 -49.04
C GLU A 127 63.90 9.39 -48.49
N GLY A 128 64.41 8.18 -48.26
CA GLY A 128 65.73 7.95 -47.66
C GLY A 128 65.76 6.71 -46.77
N PRO A 129 66.90 6.41 -46.12
CA PRO A 129 67.00 5.31 -45.18
C PRO A 129 66.06 5.52 -44.00
N VAL A 130 65.30 4.48 -43.65
CA VAL A 130 64.35 4.49 -42.54
C VAL A 130 64.75 3.53 -41.41
N GLY A 131 65.84 2.77 -41.62
CA GLY A 131 66.54 2.00 -40.59
C GLY A 131 67.90 1.53 -41.11
N VAL A 132 68.69 0.88 -40.25
CA VAL A 132 69.96 0.26 -40.62
C VAL A 132 70.04 -1.13 -40.00
N LEU A 133 70.49 -2.11 -40.79
CA LEU A 133 70.81 -3.47 -40.36
C LEU A 133 72.33 -3.63 -40.28
N LEU A 134 72.85 -4.02 -39.12
CA LEU A 134 74.28 -4.25 -38.90
C LEU A 134 74.59 -5.73 -38.70
N LEU A 135 75.73 -6.13 -39.24
CA LEU A 135 76.27 -7.48 -39.22
C LEU A 135 77.70 -7.45 -38.64
N TYR A 136 78.04 -8.43 -37.81
CA TYR A 136 79.35 -8.59 -37.19
C TYR A 136 79.93 -9.98 -37.45
N SER A 137 81.26 -10.06 -37.58
CA SER A 137 81.96 -11.35 -37.63
C SER A 137 83.24 -11.36 -36.80
N HIS A 138 83.59 -12.53 -36.28
CA HIS A 138 84.87 -12.84 -35.63
C HIS A 138 86.02 -13.00 -36.64
N GLU A 139 85.73 -13.16 -37.93
CA GLU A 139 86.73 -13.23 -38.99
C GLU A 139 87.01 -11.83 -39.58
N PRO A 140 88.28 -11.43 -39.77
CA PRO A 140 88.60 -10.26 -40.57
C PRO A 140 88.24 -10.52 -42.04
N ASP A 141 87.85 -9.45 -42.74
CA ASP A 141 87.52 -9.36 -44.16
C ASP A 141 86.32 -10.19 -44.63
N ARG A 142 85.46 -10.64 -43.70
CA ARG A 142 84.30 -11.50 -43.99
C ARG A 142 83.37 -10.91 -45.06
N PHE A 143 83.02 -9.63 -44.91
CA PHE A 143 81.98 -8.97 -45.70
C PHE A 143 82.48 -8.23 -46.93
N SER A 144 83.80 -8.08 -47.10
CA SER A 144 84.40 -7.39 -48.26
C SER A 144 84.55 -8.29 -49.49
N THR A 145 84.31 -9.60 -49.34
CA THR A 145 84.39 -10.56 -50.45
C THR A 145 83.22 -10.40 -51.43
N HIS A 146 83.48 -10.64 -52.72
CA HIS A 146 82.51 -10.44 -53.81
C HIS A 146 81.13 -11.12 -53.59
N PRO A 147 81.04 -12.35 -53.01
CA PRO A 147 79.74 -12.98 -52.72
C PRO A 147 78.91 -12.26 -51.65
N TRP A 148 79.54 -11.68 -50.62
CA TRP A 148 78.82 -10.99 -49.54
C TRP A 148 78.31 -9.62 -49.97
N HIS A 149 79.06 -8.89 -50.80
CA HIS A 149 78.61 -7.60 -51.32
C HIS A 149 77.25 -7.71 -52.05
N GLN A 150 77.11 -8.70 -52.95
CA GLN A 150 75.87 -8.93 -53.69
C GLN A 150 74.69 -9.33 -52.78
N VAL A 151 74.95 -10.12 -51.74
CA VAL A 151 73.94 -10.53 -50.76
C VAL A 151 73.42 -9.31 -49.99
N LEU A 152 74.30 -8.43 -49.54
CA LEU A 152 73.94 -7.24 -48.76
C LEU A 152 73.13 -6.23 -49.59
N GLU A 153 73.45 -6.05 -50.87
CA GLU A 153 72.65 -5.22 -51.79
C GLU A 153 71.23 -5.77 -51.98
N HIS A 154 71.08 -7.09 -52.11
CA HIS A 154 69.76 -7.71 -52.25
C HIS A 154 68.92 -7.59 -50.98
N VAL A 155 69.53 -7.74 -49.80
CA VAL A 155 68.84 -7.56 -48.51
C VAL A 155 68.28 -6.14 -48.39
N ALA A 156 69.07 -5.13 -48.74
CA ALA A 156 68.65 -3.73 -48.73
C ALA A 156 67.41 -3.49 -49.61
N LEU A 157 67.43 -4.03 -50.84
CA LEU A 157 66.35 -3.87 -51.82
C LEU A 157 65.03 -4.51 -51.36
N VAL A 158 65.07 -5.79 -50.94
CA VAL A 158 63.85 -6.55 -50.62
C VAL A 158 63.22 -6.08 -49.30
N ALA A 159 64.04 -5.67 -48.32
CA ALA A 159 63.54 -5.07 -47.09
C ALA A 159 62.85 -3.72 -47.37
N GLY A 160 63.42 -2.89 -48.25
CA GLY A 160 62.83 -1.60 -48.65
C GLY A 160 61.47 -1.75 -49.35
N MET A 161 61.33 -2.73 -50.25
CA MET A 161 60.04 -3.02 -50.90
C MET A 161 58.97 -3.46 -49.89
N THR A 162 59.36 -4.23 -48.86
CA THR A 162 58.42 -4.70 -47.82
C THR A 162 57.92 -3.54 -46.96
N LEU A 163 58.78 -2.58 -46.65
CA LEU A 163 58.41 -1.35 -45.92
C LEU A 163 57.40 -0.49 -46.70
N HIS A 164 57.58 -0.36 -48.02
CA HIS A 164 56.64 0.38 -48.86
C HIS A 164 55.24 -0.26 -48.87
N ARG A 165 55.17 -1.59 -48.91
CA ARG A 165 53.91 -2.35 -48.86
C ARG A 165 53.12 -2.11 -47.57
N LEU A 166 53.80 -2.06 -46.42
CA LEU A 166 53.16 -1.90 -45.11
C LEU A 166 52.51 -0.51 -44.95
N ASN A 167 53.11 0.56 -45.51
CA ASN A 167 52.55 1.91 -45.43
C ASN A 167 51.27 2.10 -46.25
N LEU A 168 51.14 1.45 -47.41
CA LEU A 168 49.96 1.58 -48.28
C LEU A 168 48.68 0.93 -47.71
N ALA A 169 48.76 0.17 -46.62
CA ALA A 169 47.63 -0.58 -46.07
C ALA A 169 46.74 0.22 -45.09
N LEU A 170 47.22 1.36 -44.57
CA LEU A 170 46.58 2.08 -43.43
C LEU A 170 46.10 3.50 -43.75
N THR A 171 46.39 4.03 -44.94
CA THR A 171 46.03 5.41 -45.34
C THR A 171 45.08 5.43 -46.54
N ASP A 172 44.21 6.43 -46.61
CA ASP A 172 43.38 6.75 -47.78
C ASP A 172 44.25 7.42 -48.86
N HIS A 173 44.22 6.88 -50.08
CA HIS A 173 45.11 7.31 -51.16
C HIS A 173 44.79 8.71 -51.70
N LEU A 174 43.57 9.23 -51.47
CA LEU A 174 43.16 10.53 -51.98
C LEU A 174 43.45 11.66 -50.97
N THR A 175 43.23 11.44 -49.68
CA THR A 175 43.35 12.48 -48.63
C THR A 175 44.57 12.35 -47.74
N GLY A 176 45.24 11.19 -47.76
CA GLY A 176 46.34 10.89 -46.85
C GLY A 176 45.91 10.71 -45.38
N LEU A 177 44.61 10.76 -45.08
CA LEU A 177 44.08 10.45 -43.75
C LEU A 177 44.11 8.93 -43.49
N PRO A 178 44.09 8.49 -42.22
CA PRO A 178 43.81 7.11 -41.86
C PRO A 178 42.54 6.57 -42.56
N ASN A 179 42.62 5.34 -43.07
CA ASN A 179 41.49 4.66 -43.69
C ASN A 179 40.62 3.91 -42.65
N ARG A 180 39.52 3.30 -43.09
CA ARG A 180 38.61 2.52 -42.24
C ARG A 180 39.32 1.47 -41.35
N ARG A 181 40.35 0.79 -41.86
CA ARG A 181 41.10 -0.21 -41.08
C ARG A 181 41.93 0.40 -39.96
N ALA A 182 42.57 1.54 -40.23
CA ALA A 182 43.31 2.28 -39.20
C ALA A 182 42.37 2.85 -38.13
N MET A 183 41.16 3.26 -38.52
CA MET A 183 40.12 3.72 -37.60
C MET A 183 39.69 2.64 -36.61
N GLU A 184 39.36 1.43 -37.09
CA GLU A 184 38.87 0.33 -36.25
C GLU A 184 39.86 0.00 -35.11
N ALA A 185 41.16 -0.05 -35.44
CA ALA A 185 42.22 -0.27 -34.46
C ALA A 185 42.38 0.89 -33.46
N GLN A 186 42.19 2.14 -33.90
CA GLN A 186 42.34 3.32 -33.04
C GLN A 186 41.16 3.47 -32.07
N LEU A 187 39.93 3.20 -32.51
CA LEU A 187 38.72 3.34 -31.71
C LEU A 187 38.70 2.39 -30.51
N GLU A 188 39.09 1.13 -30.71
CA GLU A 188 39.21 0.15 -29.62
C GLU A 188 40.27 0.59 -28.59
N GLY A 189 41.38 1.16 -29.04
CA GLY A 189 42.39 1.76 -28.17
C GLY A 189 41.88 2.96 -27.37
N ALA A 190 41.10 3.84 -28.01
CA ALA A 190 40.55 5.05 -27.39
C ALA A 190 39.54 4.72 -26.28
N LEU A 191 38.65 3.75 -26.50
CA LEU A 191 37.69 3.29 -25.48
C LEU A 191 38.40 2.74 -24.23
N ASN A 192 39.41 1.90 -24.43
CA ASN A 192 40.20 1.35 -23.34
C ASN A 192 40.94 2.43 -22.53
N ARG A 193 41.45 3.47 -23.19
CA ARG A 193 42.09 4.62 -22.53
C ARG A 193 41.07 5.45 -21.73
N SER A 194 39.93 5.78 -22.34
CA SER A 194 38.85 6.54 -21.71
C SER A 194 38.33 5.84 -20.43
N ALA A 195 38.04 4.53 -20.52
CA ALA A 195 37.61 3.73 -19.36
C ALA A 195 38.65 3.71 -18.23
N ARG A 196 39.95 3.61 -18.57
CA ARG A 196 41.05 3.62 -17.58
C ARG A 196 41.26 4.98 -16.93
N HIS A 197 41.19 6.06 -17.70
CA HIS A 197 41.45 7.42 -17.23
C HIS A 197 40.21 8.13 -16.67
N LYS A 198 39.02 7.53 -16.80
CA LYS A 198 37.72 8.11 -16.41
C LYS A 198 37.45 9.46 -17.08
N ARG A 199 37.85 9.58 -18.35
CA ARG A 199 37.65 10.77 -19.20
C ARG A 199 36.60 10.48 -20.25
N LEU A 200 35.84 11.49 -20.65
CA LEU A 200 34.85 11.35 -21.72
C LEU A 200 35.54 11.16 -23.08
N LEU A 201 34.88 10.43 -23.95
CA LEU A 201 35.28 10.20 -25.35
C LEU A 201 34.12 10.57 -26.25
N ALA A 202 34.32 11.47 -27.21
CA ALA A 202 33.30 11.83 -28.18
C ALA A 202 33.65 11.28 -29.57
N ILE A 203 32.69 10.57 -30.17
CA ILE A 203 32.81 9.93 -31.48
C ILE A 203 31.81 10.60 -32.42
N GLY A 204 32.30 11.20 -33.48
CA GLY A 204 31.51 11.95 -34.45
C GLY A 204 31.61 11.34 -35.85
N LEU A 205 30.48 10.93 -36.44
CA LEU A 205 30.40 10.56 -37.84
C LEU A 205 29.91 11.76 -38.66
N LEU A 206 30.74 12.22 -39.59
CA LEU A 206 30.53 13.44 -40.36
C LEU A 206 30.28 13.11 -41.83
N ASP A 207 29.32 13.79 -42.44
CA ASP A 207 29.05 13.71 -43.86
C ASP A 207 28.78 15.10 -44.45
N LEU A 208 29.20 15.30 -45.70
CA LEU A 208 29.09 16.57 -46.39
C LEU A 208 27.71 16.74 -47.04
N ASP A 209 27.04 17.83 -46.68
CA ASP A 209 25.70 18.05 -47.19
C ASP A 209 25.71 18.49 -48.67
N ASP A 210 24.86 17.88 -49.49
CA ASP A 210 24.69 18.16 -50.93
C ASP A 210 26.00 18.06 -51.75
N PHE A 211 26.93 17.18 -51.37
CA PHE A 211 28.21 17.02 -52.07
C PHE A 211 28.08 16.42 -53.49
N LYS A 212 27.06 15.58 -53.73
CA LYS A 212 26.81 14.97 -55.05
C LYS A 212 26.56 16.03 -56.16
N PRO A 213 25.68 17.03 -55.97
CA PRO A 213 25.57 18.18 -56.89
C PRO A 213 26.89 18.90 -57.21
N VAL A 214 27.83 18.98 -56.26
CA VAL A 214 29.16 19.58 -56.51
C VAL A 214 29.95 18.73 -57.52
N ASN A 215 29.93 17.41 -57.36
CA ASN A 215 30.53 16.48 -58.33
C ASN A 215 29.84 16.52 -59.70
N ASP A 216 28.51 16.57 -59.71
CA ASP A 216 27.73 16.59 -60.94
C ASP A 216 27.91 17.92 -61.72
N THR A 217 28.16 19.02 -61.02
CA THR A 217 28.32 20.36 -61.61
C THR A 217 29.76 20.66 -62.07
N TYR A 218 30.76 20.24 -61.29
CA TYR A 218 32.17 20.61 -61.53
C TYR A 218 33.09 19.42 -61.85
N GLY A 219 32.56 18.20 -61.87
CA GLY A 219 33.28 16.96 -62.15
C GLY A 219 34.00 16.37 -60.93
N HIS A 220 34.23 15.04 -60.97
CA HIS A 220 34.86 14.30 -59.88
C HIS A 220 36.25 14.81 -59.50
N THR A 221 37.04 15.31 -60.45
CA THR A 221 38.37 15.89 -60.17
C THR A 221 38.29 17.13 -59.27
N MET A 222 37.21 17.91 -59.38
CA MET A 222 36.96 19.06 -58.49
C MET A 222 36.52 18.58 -57.11
N GLY A 223 35.64 17.58 -57.04
CA GLY A 223 35.26 16.94 -55.77
C GLY A 223 36.45 16.35 -55.01
N ASP A 224 37.40 15.75 -55.71
CA ASP A 224 38.64 15.23 -55.13
C ASP A 224 39.49 16.35 -54.50
N LYS A 225 39.54 17.53 -55.12
CA LYS A 225 40.21 18.71 -54.55
C LYS A 225 39.48 19.23 -53.31
N VAL A 226 38.15 19.26 -53.34
CA VAL A 226 37.31 19.63 -52.18
C VAL A 226 37.57 18.69 -51.01
N LEU A 227 37.61 17.38 -51.25
CA LEU A 227 37.84 16.37 -50.20
C LEU A 227 39.26 16.43 -49.62
N ARG A 228 40.27 16.76 -50.45
CA ARG A 228 41.65 16.98 -49.96
C ARG A 228 41.76 18.20 -49.05
N GLU A 229 41.22 19.33 -49.49
CA GLU A 229 41.22 20.57 -48.72
C GLU A 229 40.43 20.40 -47.40
N LEU A 230 39.28 19.72 -47.42
CA LEU A 230 38.50 19.44 -46.22
C LEU A 230 39.23 18.49 -45.26
N ALA A 231 39.93 17.47 -45.79
CA ALA A 231 40.75 16.57 -44.99
C ALA A 231 41.91 17.30 -44.29
N GLU A 232 42.55 18.26 -44.97
CA GLU A 232 43.58 19.12 -44.38
C GLU A 232 42.99 20.02 -43.29
N ARG A 233 41.85 20.68 -43.55
CA ARG A 233 41.18 21.51 -42.54
C ARG A 233 40.78 20.74 -41.29
N LEU A 234 40.25 19.52 -41.44
CA LEU A 234 39.91 18.67 -40.30
C LEU A 234 41.17 18.29 -39.52
N ARG A 235 42.25 17.90 -40.20
CA ARG A 235 43.54 17.56 -39.58
C ARG A 235 44.12 18.73 -38.79
N ASP A 236 44.08 19.94 -39.34
CA ASP A 236 44.61 21.15 -38.71
C ASP A 236 43.76 21.61 -37.51
N THR A 237 42.48 21.22 -37.47
CA THR A 237 41.56 21.61 -36.39
C THR A 237 41.64 20.66 -35.18
N SER A 238 42.14 19.45 -35.40
CA SER A 238 42.33 18.38 -34.43
C SER A 238 43.59 18.57 -33.57
N ARG A 239 43.48 18.29 -32.27
CA ARG A 239 44.61 18.27 -31.33
C ARG A 239 45.47 17.02 -31.55
N SER A 240 46.65 16.97 -30.94
CA SER A 240 47.56 15.80 -31.03
C SER A 240 46.96 14.48 -30.55
N ASN A 241 45.92 14.53 -29.70
CA ASN A 241 45.21 13.37 -29.17
C ASN A 241 43.89 13.09 -29.89
N ASP A 242 43.44 13.97 -30.78
CA ASP A 242 42.22 13.77 -31.57
C ASP A 242 42.55 12.93 -32.80
N PHE A 243 41.59 12.15 -33.29
CA PHE A 243 41.77 11.30 -34.44
C PHE A 243 40.76 11.59 -35.53
N VAL A 244 41.25 11.75 -36.77
CA VAL A 244 40.44 12.00 -37.96
C VAL A 244 40.72 10.89 -38.96
N ALA A 245 39.66 10.23 -39.44
CA ALA A 245 39.77 9.23 -40.49
C ALA A 245 38.77 9.49 -41.60
N ARG A 246 39.07 9.01 -42.82
CA ARG A 246 38.12 9.00 -43.92
C ARG A 246 37.55 7.60 -44.10
N MET A 247 36.24 7.49 -44.04
CA MET A 247 35.52 6.22 -44.06
C MET A 247 35.22 5.73 -45.48
N GLY A 248 35.23 6.65 -46.44
CA GLY A 248 34.96 6.44 -47.87
C GLY A 248 34.03 7.53 -48.40
N GLY A 249 34.07 7.85 -49.70
CA GLY A 249 33.20 8.89 -50.28
C GLY A 249 33.42 10.26 -49.61
N ASP A 250 32.34 10.86 -49.14
CA ASP A 250 32.24 12.12 -48.40
C ASP A 250 32.10 11.97 -46.87
N GLU A 251 32.31 10.75 -46.35
CA GLU A 251 32.19 10.43 -44.92
C GLU A 251 33.54 10.48 -44.18
N PHE A 252 33.54 11.17 -43.03
CA PHE A 252 34.68 11.30 -42.13
C PHE A 252 34.30 10.86 -40.71
N LEU A 253 35.27 10.34 -39.95
CA LEU A 253 35.14 10.05 -38.53
C LEU A 253 36.03 10.99 -37.72
N LEU A 254 35.49 11.55 -36.65
CA LEU A 254 36.17 12.36 -35.66
C LEU A 254 36.12 11.63 -34.30
N ILE A 255 37.26 11.52 -33.62
CA ILE A 255 37.34 11.02 -32.25
C ILE A 255 38.05 12.09 -31.40
N PHE A 256 37.37 12.58 -30.37
CA PHE A 256 37.90 13.53 -29.40
C PHE A 256 38.16 12.81 -28.08
N GLU A 257 39.42 12.64 -27.72
CA GLU A 257 39.87 11.93 -26.52
C GLU A 257 40.20 12.90 -25.37
N ASP A 258 40.27 12.37 -24.14
CA ASP A 258 40.72 13.10 -22.93
C ASP A 258 39.87 14.34 -22.58
N LEU A 259 38.55 14.24 -22.80
CA LEU A 259 37.60 15.26 -22.39
C LEU A 259 37.32 15.13 -20.89
N GLU A 260 37.48 16.22 -20.13
CA GLU A 260 37.22 16.24 -18.69
C GLU A 260 35.71 16.27 -18.42
N ASP A 261 34.99 17.10 -19.18
CA ASP A 261 33.53 17.19 -19.14
C ASP A 261 32.94 17.58 -20.51
N LEU A 262 31.61 17.75 -20.55
CA LEU A 262 30.88 18.14 -21.77
C LEU A 262 31.18 19.57 -22.25
N ASP A 263 31.63 20.47 -21.37
CA ASP A 263 31.91 21.86 -21.70
C ASP A 263 33.21 21.97 -22.51
N ASP A 264 34.10 20.96 -22.45
CA ASP A 264 35.28 20.85 -23.33
C ASP A 264 34.92 20.58 -24.79
N LEU A 265 33.78 19.94 -25.06
CA LEU A 265 33.40 19.44 -26.38
C LEU A 265 32.73 20.52 -27.24
N GLU A 266 31.95 21.41 -26.63
CA GLU A 266 31.19 22.44 -27.35
C GLU A 266 32.11 23.42 -28.12
N PRO A 267 33.19 23.98 -27.53
CA PRO A 267 34.15 24.81 -28.26
C PRO A 267 34.91 24.05 -29.36
N LEU A 268 35.05 22.72 -29.23
CA LEU A 268 35.65 21.88 -30.26
C LEU A 268 34.73 21.77 -31.48
N LEU A 269 33.44 21.49 -31.25
CA LEU A 269 32.44 21.39 -32.30
C LEU A 269 32.23 22.72 -33.03
N GLU A 270 32.18 23.85 -32.31
CA GLU A 270 32.10 25.18 -32.91
C GLU A 270 33.33 25.49 -33.78
N ARG A 271 34.53 25.13 -33.31
CA ARG A 271 35.76 25.34 -34.07
C ARG A 271 35.80 24.51 -35.36
N VAL A 272 35.33 23.26 -35.29
CA VAL A 272 35.22 22.37 -36.46
C VAL A 272 34.21 22.92 -37.47
N ASP A 273 33.02 23.33 -37.02
CA ASP A 273 31.99 23.92 -37.89
C ASP A 273 32.47 25.17 -38.62
N ALA A 274 33.06 26.11 -37.87
CA ALA A 274 33.56 27.37 -38.43
C ALA A 274 34.64 27.14 -39.50
N ARG A 275 35.45 26.07 -39.36
CA ARG A 275 36.49 25.70 -40.33
C ARG A 275 35.94 24.98 -41.56
N LEU A 276 34.93 24.13 -41.39
CA LEU A 276 34.29 23.40 -42.48
C LEU A 276 33.42 24.31 -43.35
N THR A 277 32.67 25.23 -42.74
CA THR A 277 31.77 26.15 -43.44
C THR A 277 32.47 27.35 -44.07
N ALA A 278 33.74 27.60 -43.74
CA ALA A 278 34.54 28.64 -44.36
C ALA A 278 34.71 28.40 -45.88
N PRO A 279 34.67 29.43 -46.73
CA PRO A 279 34.79 29.25 -48.18
C PRO A 279 36.08 28.52 -48.58
N LEU A 280 35.98 27.57 -49.52
CA LEU A 280 37.08 26.76 -50.04
C LEU A 280 37.59 27.39 -51.34
N PRO A 281 38.79 28.00 -51.37
CA PRO A 281 39.41 28.47 -52.60
C PRO A 281 40.01 27.27 -53.34
N ILE A 282 39.39 26.86 -54.44
CA ILE A 282 39.88 25.74 -55.26
C ILE A 282 40.03 26.25 -56.70
N ASP A 283 41.28 26.36 -57.14
CA ASP A 283 41.65 27.05 -58.38
C ASP A 283 41.07 28.49 -58.41
N ASP A 284 40.25 28.85 -59.41
CA ASP A 284 39.61 30.17 -59.55
C ASP A 284 38.19 30.24 -58.95
N LEU A 285 37.72 29.17 -58.29
CA LEU A 285 36.36 29.06 -57.74
C LEU A 285 36.36 29.07 -56.21
N THR A 286 35.28 29.60 -55.64
CA THR A 286 35.02 29.54 -54.20
C THR A 286 33.83 28.65 -53.93
N VAL A 287 34.07 27.46 -53.34
CA VAL A 287 33.03 26.47 -53.03
C VAL A 287 32.66 26.56 -51.55
N ARG A 288 31.37 26.44 -51.23
CA ARG A 288 30.89 26.30 -49.84
C ARG A 288 30.18 24.97 -49.69
N VAL A 289 30.53 24.21 -48.67
CA VAL A 289 29.96 22.90 -48.38
C VAL A 289 29.52 22.90 -46.92
N GLY A 290 28.28 22.48 -46.67
CA GLY A 290 27.78 22.26 -45.30
C GLY A 290 28.15 20.85 -44.82
N ALA A 291 28.03 20.58 -43.53
CA ALA A 291 28.22 19.24 -43.00
C ALA A 291 27.12 18.89 -41.99
N SER A 292 26.87 17.61 -41.84
CA SER A 292 26.06 17.03 -40.78
C SER A 292 26.92 16.11 -39.94
N LEU A 293 26.74 16.14 -38.62
CA LEU A 293 27.51 15.31 -37.67
C LEU A 293 26.57 14.50 -36.77
N GLY A 294 26.77 13.19 -36.71
CA GLY A 294 26.18 12.32 -35.69
C GLY A 294 27.17 12.08 -34.56
N LEU A 295 26.82 12.50 -33.33
CA LEU A 295 27.73 12.52 -32.20
C LEU A 295 27.33 11.48 -31.14
N VAL A 296 28.28 10.74 -30.59
CA VAL A 296 28.08 9.80 -29.47
C VAL A 296 29.12 10.09 -28.39
N ILE A 297 28.73 10.05 -27.12
CA ILE A 297 29.60 10.41 -25.99
C ILE A 297 29.68 9.22 -25.02
N TYR A 298 30.86 8.66 -24.89
CA TYR A 298 31.16 7.56 -23.99
C TYR A 298 31.72 8.06 -22.65
N PRO A 299 31.30 7.51 -21.49
CA PRO A 299 30.37 6.40 -21.28
C PRO A 299 28.93 6.87 -20.97
N LEU A 300 28.45 7.96 -21.59
CA LEU A 300 27.07 8.43 -21.36
C LEU A 300 26.02 7.54 -22.07
N CYS A 301 26.47 6.68 -22.98
CA CYS A 301 25.71 5.59 -23.58
C CYS A 301 26.04 4.24 -22.91
N GLU A 302 25.09 3.30 -22.91
CA GLU A 302 25.27 1.98 -22.26
C GLU A 302 26.15 1.01 -23.07
N GLN A 303 26.44 1.31 -24.34
CA GLN A 303 27.19 0.43 -25.22
C GLN A 303 28.69 0.68 -25.09
N ASP A 304 29.43 -0.41 -24.93
CA ASP A 304 30.88 -0.39 -24.78
C ASP A 304 31.60 -0.89 -26.04
N SER A 305 30.86 -1.38 -27.05
CA SER A 305 31.45 -1.96 -28.26
C SER A 305 31.68 -0.93 -29.37
N PRO A 306 32.86 -0.91 -30.04
CA PRO A 306 33.15 0.00 -31.15
C PRO A 306 32.09 -0.02 -32.26
N GLY A 307 31.58 -1.20 -32.62
CA GLY A 307 30.61 -1.37 -33.69
C GLY A 307 29.22 -0.80 -33.36
N GLU A 308 28.77 -0.94 -32.11
CA GLU A 308 27.48 -0.38 -31.68
C GLU A 308 27.53 1.13 -31.55
N LEU A 309 28.64 1.67 -31.02
CA LEU A 309 28.87 3.12 -30.93
C LEU A 309 28.86 3.79 -32.30
N LEU A 310 29.51 3.18 -33.30
CA LEU A 310 29.47 3.68 -34.68
C LEU A 310 28.06 3.62 -35.28
N ARG A 311 27.29 2.56 -34.99
CA ARG A 311 25.89 2.46 -35.43
C ARG A 311 25.00 3.54 -34.78
N LEU A 312 25.26 3.91 -33.53
CA LEU A 312 24.57 5.01 -32.87
C LEU A 312 24.93 6.36 -33.48
N ALA A 313 26.21 6.59 -33.77
CA ALA A 313 26.68 7.80 -34.44
C ALA A 313 26.06 7.94 -35.84
N ASP A 314 25.96 6.86 -36.61
CA ASP A 314 25.30 6.85 -37.92
C ASP A 314 23.80 7.19 -37.84
N ARG A 315 23.08 6.64 -36.85
CA ARG A 315 21.68 7.00 -36.60
C ARG A 315 21.51 8.48 -36.28
N ALA A 316 22.38 9.03 -35.43
CA ALA A 316 22.37 10.44 -35.09
C ALA A 316 22.69 11.33 -36.31
N LEU A 317 23.61 10.88 -37.18
CA LEU A 317 23.92 11.56 -38.43
C LEU A 317 22.70 11.60 -39.37
N TYR A 318 21.99 10.48 -39.52
CA TYR A 318 20.76 10.44 -40.30
C TYR A 318 19.70 11.43 -39.78
N GLN A 319 19.57 11.57 -38.45
CA GLN A 319 18.67 12.54 -37.82
C GLN A 319 19.08 13.98 -38.12
N ALA A 320 20.37 14.30 -38.02
CA ALA A 320 20.92 15.61 -38.37
C ALA A 320 20.65 15.97 -39.85
N LYS A 321 20.79 15.01 -40.76
CA LYS A 321 20.50 15.17 -42.19
C LYS A 321 19.01 15.38 -42.48
N ALA A 322 18.13 14.62 -41.84
CA ALA A 322 16.68 14.73 -42.05
C ALA A 322 16.12 16.12 -41.67
N ARG A 323 16.81 16.86 -40.79
CA ARG A 323 16.40 18.18 -40.29
C ARG A 323 17.25 19.34 -40.83
N LYS A 324 18.04 19.13 -41.90
CA LYS A 324 18.98 20.12 -42.45
C LYS A 324 18.39 21.53 -42.64
N GLY A 325 17.10 21.66 -42.98
CA GLY A 325 16.43 22.95 -43.20
C GLY A 325 15.86 23.66 -41.97
N THR A 326 15.73 22.97 -40.82
CA THR A 326 15.12 23.52 -39.59
C THR A 326 15.97 23.32 -38.33
N ARG A 327 17.15 22.73 -38.45
CA ARG A 327 18.08 22.48 -37.35
C ARG A 327 18.71 23.78 -36.81
N THR A 328 18.88 23.85 -35.49
CA THR A 328 19.60 24.93 -34.79
C THR A 328 21.10 24.64 -34.66
N THR A 329 21.48 23.36 -34.69
CA THR A 329 22.87 22.85 -34.62
C THR A 329 23.18 21.99 -35.84
N TRP A 330 24.45 21.90 -36.23
CA TRP A 330 24.90 21.06 -37.36
C TRP A 330 25.15 19.59 -36.96
N TRP A 331 25.10 19.30 -35.66
CA TRP A 331 25.23 17.98 -35.06
C TRP A 331 23.94 17.52 -34.36
N SER A 332 23.77 16.21 -34.17
CA SER A 332 22.69 15.60 -33.38
C SER A 332 23.21 14.43 -32.55
N LEU A 333 22.50 14.11 -31.46
CA LEU A 333 22.74 12.97 -30.57
C LEU A 333 21.70 11.86 -30.82
N PRO A 334 22.00 10.59 -30.50
CA PRO A 334 21.04 9.50 -30.64
C PRO A 334 19.77 9.74 -29.82
N GLY A 335 18.60 9.69 -30.45
CA GLY A 335 17.29 9.69 -29.76
C GLY A 335 16.56 11.02 -29.70
N GLU A 336 17.03 12.08 -30.37
CA GLU A 336 16.32 13.36 -30.46
C GLU A 336 15.10 13.28 -31.41
N ASP A 337 14.03 12.55 -31.07
CA ASP A 337 12.76 12.60 -31.81
C ASP A 337 11.89 13.78 -31.35
N HIS A 338 11.95 14.89 -32.09
CA HIS A 338 11.01 16.01 -31.97
C HIS A 338 9.98 15.93 -33.09
N ALA A 339 8.94 15.12 -32.89
CA ALA A 339 7.67 15.30 -33.57
C ALA A 339 6.76 16.18 -32.68
N PRO A 340 6.04 17.17 -33.22
CA PRO A 340 4.99 17.85 -32.47
C PRO A 340 3.87 16.85 -32.17
N ALA A 341 3.61 16.64 -30.89
CA ALA A 341 2.61 15.69 -30.40
C ALA A 341 1.20 16.17 -30.76
N LEU A 342 0.59 15.56 -31.79
CA LEU A 342 -0.85 15.61 -32.06
C LEU A 342 -1.30 14.41 -32.93
N ASN A 343 -0.90 13.19 -32.58
CA ASN A 343 -1.70 11.99 -32.85
C ASN A 343 -1.12 10.75 -32.15
N ARG A 344 -1.71 10.35 -31.01
CA ARG A 344 -1.52 9.00 -30.48
C ARG A 344 -2.57 8.08 -31.09
N GLN A 345 -2.25 7.46 -32.21
CA GLN A 345 -2.88 6.21 -32.60
C GLN A 345 -1.80 5.18 -32.97
N ARG A 346 -1.78 4.10 -32.17
CA ARG A 346 -1.18 2.78 -32.41
C ARG A 346 -0.01 2.74 -33.41
N VAL A 347 1.20 2.77 -32.89
CA VAL A 347 2.38 2.21 -33.55
C VAL A 347 2.91 1.07 -32.68
N LEU A 348 3.20 -0.06 -33.34
CA LEU A 348 3.80 -1.28 -32.80
C LEU A 348 5.07 -1.00 -32.00
N PRO A 349 5.48 -1.88 -31.07
CA PRO A 349 6.65 -1.64 -30.21
C PRO A 349 7.93 -1.53 -31.06
N HIS A 350 8.50 -0.34 -31.11
CA HIS A 350 9.86 -0.12 -31.63
C HIS A 350 10.85 -0.67 -30.59
N PRO A 351 11.86 -1.49 -30.97
CA PRO A 351 12.79 -2.04 -29.99
C PRO A 351 13.76 -0.96 -29.50
N ALA A 352 13.87 -0.88 -28.17
CA ALA A 352 14.91 -0.23 -27.36
C ALA A 352 15.69 0.92 -28.01
N THR A 353 15.21 2.15 -27.80
CA THR A 353 16.08 3.34 -27.76
C THR A 353 16.58 3.48 -26.34
N GLU A 354 17.82 3.07 -26.08
CA GLU A 354 18.46 3.08 -24.76
C GLU A 354 18.57 4.52 -24.23
N SER A 355 17.93 4.78 -23.09
CA SER A 355 17.85 6.10 -22.45
C SER A 355 18.84 6.23 -21.31
N VAL A 356 19.39 7.43 -21.13
CA VAL A 356 20.19 7.80 -19.95
C VAL A 356 19.43 7.41 -18.66
N PRO A 357 20.06 6.77 -17.66
CA PRO A 357 19.39 6.38 -16.42
C PRO A 357 18.75 7.59 -15.73
N LEU A 358 17.52 7.41 -15.21
CA LEU A 358 16.75 8.49 -14.56
C LEU A 358 17.38 8.99 -13.25
N TYR A 359 18.10 8.10 -12.57
CA TYR A 359 18.66 8.31 -11.23
C TYR A 359 20.10 7.82 -11.18
N GLY A 360 20.83 8.21 -10.13
CA GLY A 360 22.21 7.78 -9.91
C GLY A 360 23.25 8.74 -10.49
N GLU A 361 24.50 8.29 -10.52
CA GLU A 361 25.67 9.15 -10.75
C GLU A 361 25.64 9.82 -12.14
N THR A 362 25.23 9.10 -13.18
CA THR A 362 25.12 9.63 -14.56
C THR A 362 24.09 10.76 -14.66
N ALA A 363 22.92 10.60 -14.05
CA ALA A 363 21.90 11.65 -13.99
C ALA A 363 22.38 12.86 -13.18
N ALA A 364 23.06 12.61 -12.06
CA ALA A 364 23.57 13.66 -11.19
C ALA A 364 24.60 14.54 -11.92
N ARG A 365 25.54 13.94 -12.68
CA ARG A 365 26.55 14.67 -13.47
C ARG A 365 25.92 15.62 -14.51
N LEU A 366 24.78 15.25 -15.09
CA LEU A 366 24.08 16.07 -16.08
C LEU A 366 23.23 17.18 -15.43
N LEU A 367 22.65 16.93 -14.25
CA LEU A 367 21.75 17.87 -13.56
C LEU A 367 22.46 18.87 -12.65
N ILE A 368 23.60 18.53 -12.03
CA ILE A 368 24.33 19.41 -11.10
C ILE A 368 24.60 20.81 -11.69
N PRO A 369 25.12 20.95 -12.93
CA PRO A 369 25.42 22.26 -13.49
C PRO A 369 24.18 23.09 -13.83
N LEU A 370 23.03 22.43 -14.03
CA LEU A 370 21.75 23.09 -14.32
C LEU A 370 20.98 23.47 -13.05
N ARG A 371 21.42 23.02 -11.87
CA ARG A 371 20.72 23.21 -10.59
C ARG A 371 20.33 24.66 -10.32
N GLU A 372 21.25 25.60 -10.51
CA GLU A 372 20.99 27.04 -10.27
C GLU A 372 20.04 27.66 -11.30
N VAL A 373 20.08 27.18 -12.54
CA VAL A 373 19.17 27.62 -13.59
C VAL A 373 17.76 27.10 -13.29
N LEU A 374 17.62 25.80 -13.03
CA LEU A 374 16.35 25.16 -12.66
C LEU A 374 15.73 25.75 -11.38
N ALA A 375 16.57 26.05 -10.37
CA ALA A 375 16.13 26.70 -9.14
C ALA A 375 15.56 28.11 -9.40
N ARG A 376 16.22 28.92 -10.23
CA ARG A 376 15.72 30.26 -10.60
C ARG A 376 14.44 30.20 -11.43
N SER A 377 14.31 29.19 -12.29
CA SER A 377 13.11 28.99 -13.13
C SER A 377 11.89 28.51 -12.34
N THR A 378 12.07 28.02 -11.11
CA THR A 378 10.98 27.50 -10.27
C THR A 378 9.92 28.57 -10.00
N GLU A 379 10.32 29.82 -9.71
CA GLU A 379 9.37 30.92 -9.44
C GLU A 379 8.55 31.31 -10.67
N ASP A 380 9.18 31.34 -11.84
CA ASP A 380 8.51 31.62 -13.11
C ASP A 380 7.53 30.49 -13.49
N LEU A 381 7.89 29.24 -13.20
CA LEU A 381 7.03 28.07 -13.38
C LEU A 381 5.80 28.11 -12.47
N ILE A 382 5.97 28.48 -11.19
CA ILE A 382 4.86 28.63 -10.24
C ILE A 382 3.92 29.75 -10.67
N ARG A 383 4.46 30.88 -11.16
CA ARG A 383 3.65 31.99 -11.69
C ARG A 383 2.83 31.55 -12.90
N ALA A 384 3.47 30.90 -13.87
CA ALA A 384 2.80 30.37 -15.05
C ALA A 384 1.74 29.32 -14.69
N PHE A 385 2.02 28.49 -13.68
CA PHE A 385 1.06 27.56 -13.12
C PHE A 385 -0.14 28.30 -12.51
N ARG A 386 0.07 29.29 -11.65
CA ARG A 386 -1.00 30.12 -11.03
C ARG A 386 -1.91 30.74 -12.09
N ASP A 387 -1.33 31.35 -13.11
CA ASP A 387 -2.08 31.94 -14.22
C ASP A 387 -2.91 30.89 -14.96
N HIS A 388 -2.38 29.67 -15.11
CA HIS A 388 -3.09 28.56 -15.72
C HIS A 388 -4.23 28.03 -14.82
N ILE A 389 -4.03 27.87 -13.51
CA ILE A 389 -5.10 27.38 -12.62
C ILE A 389 -6.27 28.36 -12.55
N ALA A 390 -5.98 29.67 -12.57
CA ALA A 390 -7.00 30.72 -12.57
C ALA A 390 -7.97 30.59 -13.76
N THR A 391 -7.54 29.94 -14.86
CA THR A 391 -8.38 29.70 -16.04
C THR A 391 -9.17 28.39 -16.01
N ASN A 392 -8.97 27.51 -15.02
CA ASN A 392 -9.69 26.24 -14.88
C ASN A 392 -10.86 26.39 -13.89
N PRO A 393 -12.13 26.27 -14.32
CA PRO A 393 -13.30 26.52 -13.48
C PRO A 393 -13.36 25.66 -12.21
N GLY A 394 -12.94 24.38 -12.26
CA GLY A 394 -13.02 23.46 -11.13
C GLY A 394 -11.94 23.71 -10.06
N ALA A 395 -10.71 23.99 -10.51
CA ALA A 395 -9.62 24.29 -9.60
C ALA A 395 -9.72 25.70 -9.00
N ALA A 396 -10.28 26.67 -9.75
CA ALA A 396 -10.58 28.00 -9.27
C ALA A 396 -11.61 28.01 -8.12
N GLU A 397 -12.59 27.09 -8.11
CA GLU A 397 -13.58 27.00 -7.03
C GLU A 397 -12.96 26.61 -5.68
N ILE A 398 -11.99 25.69 -5.69
CA ILE A 398 -11.30 25.22 -4.48
C ILE A 398 -10.30 26.28 -4.01
N LEU A 399 -9.49 26.83 -4.92
CA LEU A 399 -8.49 27.84 -4.60
C LEU A 399 -9.10 29.16 -4.11
N GLY A 400 -10.28 29.53 -4.62
CA GLY A 400 -11.01 30.72 -4.16
C GLY A 400 -11.55 30.63 -2.73
N LYS A 401 -11.53 29.43 -2.12
CA LYS A 401 -11.99 29.19 -0.75
C LYS A 401 -10.84 29.01 0.26
N LEU A 402 -9.59 29.02 -0.21
CA LEU A 402 -8.41 28.93 0.64
C LEU A 402 -8.07 30.27 1.27
N THR A 403 -7.49 30.23 2.46
CA THR A 403 -6.89 31.42 3.08
C THR A 403 -5.59 31.82 2.36
N ALA A 404 -5.14 33.06 2.55
CA ALA A 404 -3.87 33.54 1.99
C ALA A 404 -2.67 32.69 2.45
N VAL A 405 -2.70 32.18 3.69
CA VAL A 405 -1.67 31.32 4.26
C VAL A 405 -1.66 29.95 3.59
N GLU A 406 -2.83 29.35 3.35
CA GLU A 406 -2.95 28.05 2.68
C GLU A 406 -2.56 28.12 1.21
N SER A 407 -2.95 29.20 0.53
CA SER A 407 -2.55 29.45 -0.85
C SER A 407 -1.04 29.55 -0.98
N ALA A 408 -0.37 30.31 -0.11
CA ALA A 408 1.09 30.38 -0.05
C ALA A 408 1.72 29.01 0.24
N ARG A 409 1.13 28.22 1.15
CA ARG A 409 1.63 26.88 1.48
C ARG A 409 1.53 25.90 0.31
N ILE A 410 0.48 25.97 -0.51
CA ILE A 410 0.37 25.17 -1.74
C ILE A 410 1.48 25.54 -2.72
N GLU A 411 1.75 26.83 -2.89
CA GLU A 411 2.84 27.31 -3.76
C GLU A 411 4.21 26.85 -3.29
N ASP A 412 4.47 26.92 -1.98
CA ASP A 412 5.70 26.41 -1.37
C ASP A 412 5.85 24.90 -1.58
N ASN A 413 4.77 24.14 -1.44
CA ASN A 413 4.77 22.70 -1.68
C ASN A 413 5.04 22.34 -3.14
N LEU A 414 4.45 23.08 -4.09
CA LEU A 414 4.70 22.89 -5.52
C LEU A 414 6.14 23.25 -5.89
N ALA A 415 6.67 24.34 -5.31
CA ALA A 415 8.07 24.72 -5.45
C ALA A 415 9.00 23.61 -4.96
N ALA A 416 8.70 23.05 -3.78
CA ALA A 416 9.47 21.97 -3.19
C ALA A 416 9.40 20.70 -4.05
N HIS A 417 8.23 20.36 -4.59
CA HIS A 417 8.05 19.19 -5.47
C HIS A 417 8.87 19.32 -6.75
N PHE A 418 8.82 20.49 -7.41
CA PHE A 418 9.62 20.73 -8.60
C PHE A 418 11.14 20.68 -8.32
N ARG A 419 11.58 21.28 -7.21
CA ARG A 419 12.98 21.22 -6.78
C ARG A 419 13.43 19.79 -6.50
N MET A 420 12.57 18.96 -5.94
CA MET A 420 12.83 17.54 -5.72
C MET A 420 12.98 16.79 -7.06
N ILE A 421 12.05 16.95 -8.00
CA ILE A 421 12.13 16.27 -9.32
C ILE A 421 13.42 16.65 -10.05
N SER A 422 13.83 17.91 -9.91
CA SER A 422 15.04 18.47 -10.49
C SER A 422 16.32 18.17 -9.68
N ASP A 423 16.21 17.51 -8.53
CA ASP A 423 17.33 17.24 -7.63
C ASP A 423 18.29 16.22 -8.26
N PRO A 424 19.58 16.55 -8.46
CA PRO A 424 20.56 15.62 -9.00
C PRO A 424 20.71 14.34 -8.18
N GLU A 425 20.49 14.41 -6.86
CA GLU A 425 20.65 13.30 -5.92
C GLU A 425 19.33 12.54 -5.65
N LEU A 426 18.28 12.82 -6.41
CA LEU A 426 17.00 12.13 -6.27
C LEU A 426 17.18 10.62 -6.52
N SER A 427 16.76 9.81 -5.55
CA SER A 427 16.64 8.36 -5.71
C SER A 427 15.21 7.98 -6.09
N GLU A 428 15.04 6.87 -6.80
CA GLU A 428 13.72 6.36 -7.19
C GLU A 428 12.80 6.17 -5.98
N LEU A 429 13.31 5.61 -4.88
CA LEU A 429 12.52 5.39 -3.66
C LEU A 429 12.00 6.71 -3.06
N ARG A 430 12.86 7.74 -2.98
CA ARG A 430 12.46 9.06 -2.46
C ARG A 430 11.43 9.71 -3.38
N HIS A 431 11.63 9.59 -4.68
CA HIS A 431 10.70 10.11 -5.68
C HIS A 431 9.33 9.45 -5.58
N ARG A 432 9.29 8.11 -5.56
CA ARG A 432 8.06 7.33 -5.47
C ARG A 432 7.26 7.66 -4.22
N VAL A 433 7.89 7.64 -3.05
CA VAL A 433 7.19 7.92 -1.76
C VAL A 433 6.60 9.34 -1.74
N ALA A 434 7.33 10.33 -2.25
CA ALA A 434 6.85 11.71 -2.29
C ALA A 434 5.70 11.88 -3.31
N ALA A 435 5.85 11.30 -4.50
CA ALA A 435 4.83 11.33 -5.55
C ALA A 435 3.56 10.58 -5.13
N GLU A 436 3.65 9.35 -4.61
CA GLU A 436 2.48 8.62 -4.10
C GLU A 436 1.73 9.42 -3.03
N ARG A 437 2.45 10.04 -2.09
CA ARG A 437 1.85 10.90 -1.06
C ARG A 437 1.15 12.12 -1.67
N ALA A 438 1.78 12.79 -2.63
CA ALA A 438 1.16 13.90 -3.36
C ALA A 438 -0.10 13.44 -4.09
N GLY A 439 -0.05 12.29 -4.76
CA GLY A 439 -1.19 11.66 -5.43
C GLY A 439 -2.37 11.41 -4.49
N CYS A 440 -2.12 10.89 -3.28
CA CYS A 440 -3.16 10.72 -2.27
C CYS A 440 -3.82 12.06 -1.90
N VAL A 441 -3.03 13.09 -1.59
CA VAL A 441 -3.54 14.42 -1.24
C VAL A 441 -4.32 15.03 -2.40
N HIS A 442 -3.79 14.98 -3.62
CA HIS A 442 -4.45 15.46 -4.83
C HIS A 442 -5.79 14.78 -5.08
N CYS A 443 -5.86 13.45 -4.90
CA CYS A 443 -7.11 12.69 -5.00
C CYS A 443 -8.15 13.14 -3.96
N ILE A 444 -7.74 13.34 -2.70
CA ILE A 444 -8.61 13.76 -1.60
C ILE A 444 -9.14 15.18 -1.82
N MET A 445 -8.28 16.07 -2.32
CA MET A 445 -8.60 17.46 -2.67
C MET A 445 -9.45 17.59 -3.95
N GLY A 446 -9.58 16.52 -4.75
CA GLY A 446 -10.36 16.55 -6.00
C GLY A 446 -9.63 17.09 -7.21
N VAL A 447 -8.30 17.07 -7.20
CA VAL A 447 -7.49 17.42 -8.36
C VAL A 447 -7.65 16.33 -9.41
N ASP A 448 -8.01 16.71 -10.64
CA ASP A 448 -8.16 15.78 -11.75
C ASP A 448 -6.79 15.26 -12.21
N GLN A 449 -6.70 13.95 -12.51
CA GLN A 449 -5.43 13.34 -12.89
C GLN A 449 -4.97 13.77 -14.30
N GLY A 450 -5.91 14.06 -15.21
CA GLY A 450 -5.62 14.63 -16.52
C GLY A 450 -5.05 16.05 -16.45
N TRP A 451 -5.39 16.79 -15.38
CA TRP A 451 -4.82 18.11 -15.14
C TRP A 451 -3.32 18.07 -14.79
N LEU A 452 -2.86 17.05 -14.05
CA LEU A 452 -1.43 16.87 -13.75
C LEU A 452 -0.58 16.74 -15.02
N ILE A 453 -1.08 15.99 -16.01
CA ILE A 453 -0.40 15.80 -17.31
C ILE A 453 -0.25 17.13 -18.06
N ASN A 454 -1.27 17.98 -18.01
CA ASN A 454 -1.23 19.31 -18.63
C ASN A 454 -0.22 20.23 -17.92
N VAL A 455 -0.15 20.17 -16.58
CA VAL A 455 0.82 20.94 -15.79
C VAL A 455 2.25 20.52 -16.13
N TYR A 456 2.53 19.21 -16.24
CA TYR A 456 3.85 18.72 -16.61
C TYR A 456 4.23 19.09 -18.03
N SER A 457 3.26 19.12 -18.95
CA SER A 457 3.47 19.59 -20.32
C SER A 457 3.88 21.07 -20.37
N LEU A 458 3.28 21.92 -19.52
CA LEU A 458 3.66 23.34 -19.39
C LEU A 458 5.08 23.51 -18.82
N TRP A 459 5.42 22.72 -17.80
CA TRP A 459 6.76 22.73 -17.22
C TRP A 459 7.83 22.32 -18.23
N LEU A 460 7.58 21.25 -18.98
CA LEU A 460 8.49 20.77 -20.02
C LEU A 460 8.65 21.77 -21.16
N ALA A 461 7.56 22.41 -21.61
CA ALA A 461 7.64 23.45 -22.63
C ALA A 461 8.51 24.64 -22.18
N ARG A 462 8.43 25.02 -20.90
CA ARG A 462 9.27 26.09 -20.34
C ARG A 462 10.71 25.66 -20.13
N LEU A 463 10.97 24.46 -19.64
CA LEU A 463 12.32 23.91 -19.54
C LEU A 463 13.03 23.87 -20.90
N ARG A 464 12.32 23.46 -21.96
CA ARG A 464 12.85 23.49 -23.33
C ARG A 464 13.18 24.91 -23.80
N SER A 465 12.34 25.89 -23.46
CA SER A 465 12.61 27.30 -23.79
C SER A 465 13.85 27.86 -23.10
N ILE A 466 14.22 27.34 -21.92
CA ILE A 466 15.39 27.78 -21.15
C ILE A 466 16.66 27.09 -21.64
N ALA A 467 16.53 25.88 -22.16
CA ALA A 467 17.64 25.10 -22.74
C ALA A 467 17.99 25.46 -24.20
N GLY A 468 17.15 26.24 -24.89
CA GLY A 468 17.30 26.57 -26.32
C GLY A 468 18.50 27.45 -26.70
N SER A 469 19.45 27.73 -25.79
CA SER A 469 20.62 28.57 -26.02
C SER A 469 21.93 27.81 -26.30
N GLY A 470 21.88 26.56 -26.79
CA GLY A 470 23.03 25.89 -27.40
C GLY A 470 23.85 24.93 -26.51
N VAL A 471 23.59 24.89 -25.20
CA VAL A 471 24.39 24.07 -24.28
C VAL A 471 24.11 22.56 -24.51
N LEU A 472 25.12 21.81 -24.98
CA LEU A 472 25.05 20.36 -25.21
C LEU A 472 24.55 19.59 -23.97
N ARG A 473 24.98 20.02 -22.78
CA ARG A 473 24.56 19.46 -21.49
C ARG A 473 23.06 19.62 -21.21
N ALA A 474 22.44 20.73 -21.65
CA ALA A 474 21.01 20.95 -21.47
C ALA A 474 20.16 20.00 -22.32
N HIS A 475 20.63 19.67 -23.53
CA HIS A 475 19.97 18.69 -24.41
C HIS A 475 19.97 17.28 -23.80
N LEU A 476 21.05 16.88 -23.15
CA LEU A 476 21.18 15.58 -22.48
C LEU A 476 20.40 15.47 -21.16
N ALA A 477 20.17 16.59 -20.46
CA ALA A 477 19.47 16.62 -19.18
C ALA A 477 17.93 16.67 -19.32
N LEU A 478 17.39 17.25 -20.39
CA LEU A 478 15.95 17.38 -20.61
C LEU A 478 15.19 16.04 -20.65
N PRO A 479 15.68 14.99 -21.34
CA PRO A 479 15.03 13.68 -21.34
C PRO A 479 14.92 13.06 -19.93
N ILE A 480 15.93 13.27 -19.06
CA ILE A 480 15.88 12.81 -17.67
C ILE A 480 14.72 13.48 -16.93
N LEU A 481 14.56 14.80 -17.07
CA LEU A 481 13.47 15.54 -16.42
C LEU A 481 12.09 15.17 -16.99
N ASP A 482 11.99 14.96 -18.31
CA ASP A 482 10.77 14.50 -18.99
C ASP A 482 10.32 13.12 -18.50
N GLN A 483 11.26 12.18 -18.43
CA GLN A 483 10.99 10.84 -17.94
C GLN A 483 10.74 10.82 -16.42
N ARG A 484 11.41 11.67 -15.62
CA ARG A 484 11.09 11.83 -14.19
C ARG A 484 9.68 12.40 -13.99
N LEU A 485 9.26 13.41 -14.76
CA LEU A 485 7.89 13.94 -14.68
C LEU A 485 6.85 12.89 -15.10
N THR A 486 7.18 12.07 -16.09
CA THR A 486 6.33 10.93 -16.50
C THR A 486 6.22 9.90 -15.37
N ALA A 487 7.34 9.51 -14.77
CA ALA A 487 7.35 8.59 -13.62
C ALA A 487 6.62 9.19 -12.40
N ASP A 488 6.74 10.51 -12.16
CA ASP A 488 6.02 11.20 -11.10
C ASP A 488 4.50 11.09 -11.30
N ALA A 489 4.00 11.28 -12.53
CA ALA A 489 2.59 11.10 -12.85
C ALA A 489 2.10 9.67 -12.62
N GLU A 490 2.92 8.66 -12.95
CA GLU A 490 2.64 7.24 -12.69
C GLU A 490 2.61 6.93 -11.19
N PHE A 491 3.59 7.42 -10.42
CA PHE A 491 3.62 7.24 -8.97
C PHE A 491 2.47 7.98 -8.27
N GLN A 492 2.10 9.18 -8.73
CA GLN A 492 0.90 9.86 -8.25
C GLN A 492 -0.37 9.05 -8.57
N ALA A 493 -0.46 8.44 -9.75
CA ALA A 493 -1.58 7.54 -10.10
C ALA A 493 -1.75 6.40 -9.10
N ALA A 494 -0.64 5.81 -8.64
CA ALA A 494 -0.67 4.79 -7.59
C ALA A 494 -1.23 5.33 -6.27
N GLY A 495 -0.91 6.58 -5.90
CA GLY A 495 -1.52 7.27 -4.75
C GLY A 495 -3.04 7.46 -4.89
N TYR A 496 -3.53 7.84 -6.08
CA TYR A 496 -4.98 7.90 -6.36
C TYR A 496 -5.65 6.54 -6.18
N GLU A 497 -5.03 5.48 -6.70
CA GLU A 497 -5.53 4.12 -6.58
C GLU A 497 -5.53 3.65 -5.13
N GLN A 498 -4.52 4.03 -4.33
CA GLN A 498 -4.46 3.76 -2.90
C GLN A 498 -5.65 4.38 -2.15
N VAL A 499 -5.97 5.65 -2.41
CA VAL A 499 -7.14 6.32 -1.81
C VAL A 499 -8.44 5.63 -2.22
N ALA A 500 -8.58 5.27 -3.50
CA ALA A 500 -9.76 4.54 -3.98
C ALA A 500 -9.91 3.16 -3.31
N ARG A 501 -8.82 2.40 -3.16
CA ARG A 501 -8.80 1.11 -2.47
C ARG A 501 -9.16 1.24 -0.99
N ALA A 502 -8.61 2.24 -0.29
CA ALA A 502 -8.92 2.49 1.11
C ALA A 502 -10.42 2.79 1.31
N ARG A 503 -11.01 3.62 0.45
CA ARG A 503 -12.47 3.89 0.48
C ARG A 503 -13.28 2.61 0.27
N GLU A 504 -12.90 1.76 -0.68
CA GLU A 504 -13.62 0.49 -0.94
C GLU A 504 -13.51 -0.51 0.21
N GLN A 505 -12.35 -0.57 0.89
CA GLN A 505 -12.17 -1.37 2.11
C GLN A 505 -13.12 -0.91 3.21
N VAL A 506 -13.23 0.40 3.43
CA VAL A 506 -14.17 0.96 4.42
C VAL A 506 -15.61 0.67 4.03
N ARG A 507 -15.99 0.79 2.75
CA ARG A 507 -17.34 0.40 2.28
C ARG A 507 -17.66 -1.06 2.60
N THR A 508 -16.77 -1.97 2.26
CA THR A 508 -16.93 -3.41 2.55
C THR A 508 -17.09 -3.67 4.05
N ARG A 509 -16.33 -2.96 4.88
CA ARG A 509 -16.42 -3.07 6.34
C ARG A 509 -17.73 -2.51 6.88
N ILE A 510 -18.21 -1.39 6.36
CA ILE A 510 -19.51 -0.79 6.73
C ILE A 510 -20.67 -1.71 6.31
N ASP A 511 -20.61 -2.29 5.12
CA ASP A 511 -21.58 -3.31 4.69
C ASP A 511 -21.60 -4.48 5.67
N THR A 512 -20.43 -5.02 6.00
CA THR A 512 -20.31 -6.11 6.98
C THR A 512 -20.95 -5.71 8.30
N LEU A 513 -20.58 -4.55 8.86
CA LEU A 513 -21.14 -4.05 10.13
C LEU A 513 -22.66 -3.91 10.09
N ALA A 514 -23.23 -3.32 9.04
CA ALA A 514 -24.68 -3.15 8.93
C ALA A 514 -25.43 -4.49 8.90
N TRP A 515 -24.85 -5.50 8.24
CA TRP A 515 -25.45 -6.84 8.16
C TRP A 515 -25.21 -7.68 9.40
N THR A 516 -24.04 -7.63 10.03
CA THR A 516 -23.66 -8.55 11.11
C THR A 516 -23.93 -8.00 12.51
N SER A 517 -23.99 -6.68 12.70
CA SER A 517 -24.16 -6.09 14.05
C SER A 517 -25.58 -6.32 14.57
N GLU A 518 -25.74 -7.05 15.65
CA GLU A 518 -27.07 -7.29 16.25
C GLU A 518 -27.50 -6.16 17.18
N ARG A 519 -26.54 -5.32 17.61
CA ARG A 519 -26.79 -4.17 18.49
C ARG A 519 -26.42 -2.87 17.82
N TYR A 520 -27.18 -1.83 18.16
CA TYR A 520 -26.94 -0.47 17.71
C TYR A 520 -25.57 0.06 18.14
N ALA A 521 -25.18 -0.22 19.39
CA ALA A 521 -23.88 0.13 19.95
C ALA A 521 -22.69 -0.37 19.09
N ASP A 522 -22.73 -1.65 18.69
CA ASP A 522 -21.69 -2.27 17.87
C ASP A 522 -21.62 -1.62 16.48
N LEU A 523 -22.79 -1.34 15.87
CA LEU A 523 -22.88 -0.71 14.56
C LEU A 523 -22.27 0.70 14.57
N ILE A 524 -22.66 1.56 15.52
CA ILE A 524 -22.21 2.95 15.54
C ILE A 524 -20.74 3.07 15.90
N GLU A 525 -20.24 2.30 16.88
CA GLU A 525 -18.83 2.30 17.27
C GLU A 525 -17.95 1.74 16.14
N GLY A 526 -18.36 0.62 15.54
CA GLY A 526 -17.67 0.05 14.39
C GLY A 526 -17.63 0.98 13.19
N ALA A 527 -18.73 1.71 12.93
CA ALA A 527 -18.82 2.63 11.80
C ALA A 527 -17.87 3.84 11.95
N VAL A 528 -17.87 4.51 13.11
CA VAL A 528 -16.97 5.67 13.33
C VAL A 528 -15.50 5.26 13.33
N GLN A 529 -15.18 4.05 13.82
CA GLN A 529 -13.81 3.53 13.76
C GLN A 529 -13.38 3.20 12.33
N ALA A 530 -14.25 2.58 11.52
CA ALA A 530 -13.94 2.24 10.14
C ALA A 530 -13.67 3.49 9.27
N VAL A 531 -14.44 4.57 9.45
CA VAL A 531 -14.28 5.78 8.62
C VAL A 531 -13.03 6.59 8.97
N VAL A 532 -12.56 6.58 10.23
CA VAL A 532 -11.33 7.30 10.66
C VAL A 532 -10.05 6.60 10.20
N GLU A 533 -10.14 5.34 9.72
CA GLU A 533 -9.01 4.68 9.04
C GLU A 533 -8.67 5.33 7.69
N LEU A 534 -9.59 6.13 7.11
CA LEU A 534 -9.32 6.88 5.90
C LEU A 534 -8.43 8.09 6.21
N GLN A 535 -7.36 8.26 5.42
CA GLN A 535 -6.47 9.42 5.54
C GLN A 535 -7.19 10.77 5.38
N GLU A 536 -8.37 10.78 4.75
CA GLU A 536 -9.19 11.97 4.55
C GLU A 536 -10.12 12.32 5.72
N VAL A 537 -10.18 11.48 6.77
CA VAL A 537 -11.03 11.67 7.95
C VAL A 537 -10.15 11.71 9.20
N VAL A 538 -10.10 12.85 9.89
CA VAL A 538 -9.34 13.00 11.15
C VAL A 538 -10.19 12.65 12.37
N ALA A 539 -11.51 12.79 12.26
CA ALA A 539 -12.45 12.46 13.31
C ALA A 539 -13.83 12.15 12.73
N ALA A 540 -14.63 11.38 13.46
CA ALA A 540 -16.01 11.07 13.14
C ALA A 540 -16.86 10.97 14.40
N ALA A 541 -18.14 11.31 14.28
CA ALA A 541 -19.10 11.19 15.38
C ALA A 541 -20.48 10.80 14.87
N ILE A 542 -21.17 9.92 15.58
CA ILE A 542 -22.62 9.69 15.41
C ILE A 542 -23.32 10.31 16.61
N ALA A 543 -24.32 11.14 16.35
CA ALA A 543 -25.05 11.87 17.38
C ALA A 543 -26.56 11.88 17.15
N ARG A 544 -27.33 11.86 18.23
CA ARG A 544 -28.79 12.01 18.23
C ARG A 544 -29.23 13.17 19.11
N PRO A 545 -30.30 13.90 18.74
CA PRO A 545 -30.82 14.95 19.59
C PRO A 545 -31.52 14.36 20.82
N ASN A 546 -31.28 14.96 21.98
CA ASN A 546 -32.06 14.68 23.19
C ASN A 546 -33.42 15.40 23.16
N GLU A 547 -34.21 15.25 24.23
CA GLU A 547 -35.52 15.92 24.39
C GLU A 547 -35.42 17.46 24.32
N GLN A 548 -34.25 18.02 24.66
CA GLN A 548 -33.96 19.45 24.60
C GLN A 548 -33.47 19.88 23.21
N SER A 549 -33.55 19.00 22.19
CA SER A 549 -33.12 19.30 20.82
C SER A 549 -31.61 19.55 20.68
N ILE A 550 -30.79 19.07 21.61
CA ILE A 550 -29.32 19.15 21.58
C ILE A 550 -28.75 17.81 21.13
N PHE A 551 -27.86 17.82 20.14
CA PHE A 551 -27.18 16.61 19.67
C PHE A 551 -26.17 16.11 20.70
N LEU A 552 -26.40 14.89 21.18
CA LEU A 552 -25.51 14.17 22.07
C LEU A 552 -24.75 13.12 21.24
N PRO A 553 -23.41 13.20 21.16
CA PRO A 553 -22.61 12.15 20.55
C PRO A 553 -22.79 10.84 21.31
N GLU A 554 -23.01 9.74 20.60
CA GLU A 554 -23.14 8.39 21.16
C GLU A 554 -21.94 7.51 20.81
N ALA A 555 -21.29 7.79 19.68
CA ALA A 555 -20.02 7.19 19.27
C ALA A 555 -19.13 8.25 18.64
N ILE A 556 -17.84 8.20 18.95
CA ILE A 556 -16.82 9.08 18.36
C ILE A 556 -15.57 8.28 18.01
N ALA A 557 -14.80 8.80 17.05
CA ALA A 557 -13.45 8.37 16.76
C ALA A 557 -12.59 9.59 16.40
N GLY A 558 -11.33 9.60 16.80
CA GLY A 558 -10.39 10.72 16.62
C GLY A 558 -10.46 11.80 17.72
N ASP A 559 -9.34 12.48 17.94
CA ASP A 559 -9.15 13.41 19.08
C ASP A 559 -9.96 14.72 18.94
N ALA A 560 -10.29 15.14 17.72
CA ALA A 560 -11.01 16.40 17.50
C ALA A 560 -12.41 16.40 18.15
N CYS A 561 -13.09 15.25 18.15
CA CYS A 561 -14.40 15.11 18.80
C CYS A 561 -14.30 15.21 20.33
N LEU A 562 -13.21 14.72 20.94
CA LEU A 562 -12.98 14.84 22.38
C LEU A 562 -12.78 16.31 22.78
N ARG A 563 -11.96 17.05 22.03
CA ARG A 563 -11.77 18.50 22.25
C ARG A 563 -13.08 19.28 22.13
N TYR A 564 -13.96 18.89 21.22
CA TYR A 564 -15.30 19.47 21.12
C TYR A 564 -16.14 19.22 22.38
N LEU A 565 -16.16 17.99 22.90
CA LEU A 565 -16.90 17.68 24.12
C LEU A 565 -16.39 18.50 25.32
N GLU A 566 -15.08 18.64 25.48
CA GLU A 566 -14.45 19.47 26.52
C GLU A 566 -14.80 20.97 26.36
N ALA A 567 -14.78 21.48 25.13
CA ALA A 567 -15.11 22.86 24.82
C ALA A 567 -16.60 23.18 25.09
N VAL A 568 -17.51 22.25 24.80
CA VAL A 568 -18.94 22.40 25.13
C VAL A 568 -19.16 22.36 26.64
N GLN A 569 -18.51 21.43 27.36
CA GLN A 569 -18.62 21.32 28.81
C GLN A 569 -18.09 22.56 29.54
N SER A 570 -17.01 23.16 29.04
CA SER A 570 -16.45 24.42 29.57
C SER A 570 -17.21 25.68 29.13
N GLY A 571 -18.19 25.55 28.22
CA GLY A 571 -18.94 26.68 27.66
C GLY A 571 -18.15 27.54 26.67
N ALA A 572 -16.99 27.07 26.20
CA ALA A 572 -16.16 27.77 25.23
C ALA A 572 -16.81 27.85 23.83
N VAL A 573 -17.61 26.85 23.47
CA VAL A 573 -18.40 26.81 22.23
C VAL A 573 -19.84 26.37 22.52
N PRO A 574 -20.84 26.82 21.73
CA PRO A 574 -22.21 26.35 21.90
C PRO A 574 -22.35 24.87 21.49
N PRO A 575 -23.25 24.10 22.12
CA PRO A 575 -23.56 22.75 21.69
C PRO A 575 -24.29 22.76 20.34
N ILE A 576 -24.14 21.70 19.55
CA ILE A 576 -24.90 21.54 18.29
C ILE A 576 -26.37 21.23 18.64
N ALA A 577 -27.31 21.99 18.09
CA ALA A 577 -28.75 21.87 18.40
C ALA A 577 -29.62 21.88 17.14
N THR A 578 -30.82 21.30 17.17
CA THR A 578 -31.70 21.24 15.99
C THR A 578 -32.41 22.57 15.68
N ASP A 579 -32.50 23.50 16.65
CA ASP A 579 -33.18 24.78 16.50
C ASP A 579 -32.30 25.84 15.76
N PRO A 580 -32.68 26.30 14.56
CA PRO A 580 -31.91 27.27 13.78
C PRO A 580 -31.80 28.67 14.42
N SER A 581 -32.63 28.98 15.42
CA SER A 581 -32.56 30.23 16.18
C SER A 581 -31.40 30.23 17.19
N PHE A 582 -30.98 29.05 17.65
CA PHE A 582 -29.82 28.87 18.52
C PHE A 582 -28.53 29.01 17.71
N PRO A 583 -27.47 29.67 18.21
CA PRO A 583 -26.18 29.77 17.52
C PRO A 583 -25.64 28.41 17.06
N GLY A 584 -25.85 27.37 17.88
CA GLY A 584 -25.47 26.00 17.59
C GLY A 584 -26.36 25.23 16.59
N GLY A 585 -27.44 25.84 16.09
CA GLY A 585 -28.37 25.19 15.15
C GLY A 585 -28.30 25.63 13.71
N ARG A 586 -27.35 26.52 13.39
CA ARG A 586 -27.05 26.93 12.01
C ARG A 586 -26.01 26.06 11.32
N GLY A 587 -25.24 25.28 12.07
CA GLY A 587 -24.21 24.39 11.52
C GLY A 587 -24.76 23.28 10.61
N ILE A 588 -23.86 22.60 9.89
CA ILE A 588 -24.24 21.64 8.86
C ILE A 588 -24.94 20.38 9.39
N GLY A 589 -24.66 19.96 10.64
CA GLY A 589 -25.33 18.82 11.28
C GLY A 589 -26.84 19.06 11.43
N PRO A 590 -27.24 20.14 12.13
CA PRO A 590 -28.63 20.57 12.23
C PRO A 590 -29.31 20.83 10.88
N GLN A 591 -28.58 21.37 9.90
CA GLN A 591 -29.12 21.52 8.55
C GLN A 591 -29.45 20.17 7.93
N SER A 592 -28.52 19.20 7.98
CA SER A 592 -28.70 17.84 7.45
C SER A 592 -29.87 17.12 8.10
N TRP A 593 -30.02 17.26 9.42
CA TRP A 593 -31.17 16.75 10.17
C TRP A 593 -32.51 17.26 9.64
N ARG A 594 -32.63 18.58 9.41
CA ARG A 594 -33.88 19.22 8.97
C ARG A 594 -34.18 18.98 7.49
N THR A 595 -33.16 18.86 6.65
CA THR A 595 -33.34 18.69 5.20
C THR A 595 -33.41 17.24 4.76
N HIS A 596 -33.03 16.28 5.62
CA HIS A 596 -32.87 14.87 5.28
C HIS A 596 -31.92 14.64 4.10
N THR A 597 -30.91 15.50 3.96
CA THR A 597 -29.92 15.43 2.89
C THR A 597 -28.51 15.59 3.45
N ILE A 598 -27.54 15.01 2.74
CA ILE A 598 -26.12 15.15 3.08
C ILE A 598 -25.70 16.61 2.90
N GLN A 599 -25.22 17.22 3.99
CA GLN A 599 -24.68 18.58 3.99
C GLN A 599 -23.16 18.56 4.10
N ARG A 600 -22.50 19.54 3.49
CA ARG A 600 -21.03 19.61 3.42
C ARG A 600 -20.58 21.04 3.58
N ASN A 601 -19.57 21.25 4.42
CA ASN A 601 -18.81 22.48 4.51
C ASN A 601 -17.44 22.24 3.86
N ILE A 602 -17.00 23.16 3.00
CA ILE A 602 -15.73 23.06 2.27
C ILE A 602 -14.57 23.62 3.09
N HIS A 603 -14.84 24.62 3.95
CA HIS A 603 -13.82 25.19 4.82
C HIS A 603 -14.39 25.90 6.06
N PHE A 604 -13.90 25.58 7.26
CA PHE A 604 -14.34 26.21 8.52
C PHE A 604 -13.99 27.70 8.62
N ALA A 605 -12.88 28.12 8.01
CA ALA A 605 -12.43 29.52 8.09
C ALA A 605 -13.34 30.49 7.32
N THR A 606 -13.99 30.04 6.25
CA THR A 606 -14.71 30.93 5.32
C THR A 606 -16.23 30.87 5.47
N ASP A 607 -16.77 29.81 6.05
CA ASP A 607 -18.21 29.61 6.16
C ASP A 607 -18.78 30.25 7.44
N PRO A 608 -19.80 31.12 7.34
CA PRO A 608 -20.41 31.77 8.50
C PRO A 608 -21.24 30.81 9.37
N ASP A 609 -21.81 29.75 8.82
CA ASP A 609 -22.72 28.84 9.53
C ASP A 609 -22.00 27.93 10.53
N VAL A 610 -20.69 27.74 10.35
CA VAL A 610 -19.81 27.00 11.27
C VAL A 610 -18.90 27.92 12.10
N SER A 611 -19.10 29.23 12.02
CA SER A 611 -18.28 30.22 12.75
C SER A 611 -18.19 30.00 14.26
N PRO A 612 -19.21 29.51 14.99
CA PRO A 612 -19.09 29.29 16.44
C PRO A 612 -18.04 28.25 16.84
N TRP A 613 -17.67 27.34 15.93
CA TRP A 613 -16.70 26.28 16.18
C TRP A 613 -15.40 26.46 15.39
N ARG A 614 -15.24 27.58 14.66
CA ARG A 614 -14.12 27.80 13.73
C ARG A 614 -12.75 27.63 14.38
N ASP A 615 -12.48 28.39 15.45
CA ASP A 615 -11.16 28.43 16.07
C ASP A 615 -10.81 27.06 16.67
N LEU A 616 -11.77 26.45 17.36
CA LEU A 616 -11.64 25.10 17.92
C LEU A 616 -11.38 24.04 16.84
N ALA A 617 -12.10 24.09 15.72
CA ALA A 617 -11.94 23.14 14.61
C ALA A 617 -10.54 23.26 13.99
N LEU A 618 -10.09 24.48 13.69
CA LEU A 618 -8.77 24.72 13.10
C LEU A 618 -7.63 24.31 14.05
N ASP A 619 -7.75 24.61 15.36
CA ASP A 619 -6.79 24.19 16.38
C ASP A 619 -6.75 22.65 16.57
N ALA A 620 -7.87 21.97 16.27
CA ALA A 620 -7.96 20.51 16.24
C ALA A 620 -7.52 19.89 14.90
N GLY A 621 -7.06 20.68 13.94
CA GLY A 621 -6.63 20.21 12.63
C GLY A 621 -7.77 19.83 11.68
N VAL A 622 -8.97 20.36 11.91
CA VAL A 622 -10.17 20.15 11.08
C VAL A 622 -10.36 21.35 10.14
N CYS A 623 -10.30 21.08 8.83
CA CYS A 623 -10.51 22.09 7.78
C CYS A 623 -11.91 22.03 7.18
N SER A 624 -12.49 20.85 7.01
CA SER A 624 -13.81 20.67 6.38
C SER A 624 -14.64 19.61 7.12
N VAL A 625 -15.94 19.56 6.86
CA VAL A 625 -16.85 18.60 7.52
C VAL A 625 -18.01 18.21 6.61
N ALA A 626 -18.46 16.96 6.69
CA ALA A 626 -19.71 16.47 6.12
C ALA A 626 -20.64 15.96 7.21
N SER A 627 -21.94 16.15 7.00
CA SER A 627 -23.01 15.59 7.83
C SER A 627 -23.88 14.69 6.97
N VAL A 628 -24.01 13.44 7.37
CA VAL A 628 -24.81 12.41 6.72
C VAL A 628 -26.02 12.10 7.62
N PRO A 629 -27.26 12.27 7.14
CA PRO A 629 -28.45 11.91 7.90
C PRO A 629 -28.59 10.39 7.95
N LEU A 630 -28.86 9.84 9.13
CA LEU A 630 -29.11 8.42 9.32
C LEU A 630 -30.57 8.24 9.73
N SER A 631 -31.31 7.45 8.95
CA SER A 631 -32.75 7.26 9.14
C SER A 631 -33.04 5.91 9.80
N GLY A 632 -34.01 5.90 10.71
CA GLY A 632 -34.52 4.70 11.38
C GLY A 632 -35.88 4.26 10.85
N VAL A 633 -36.64 3.57 11.71
CA VAL A 633 -37.97 3.03 11.35
C VAL A 633 -38.99 4.16 11.15
N GLY A 634 -39.26 4.48 9.89
CA GLY A 634 -40.18 5.53 9.46
C GLY A 634 -39.61 6.51 8.43
N GLY A 635 -38.33 6.36 8.05
CA GLY A 635 -37.70 7.15 6.98
C GLY A 635 -37.37 8.60 7.36
N GLN A 636 -37.64 9.00 8.60
CA GLN A 636 -37.19 10.27 9.18
C GLN A 636 -35.74 10.12 9.66
N THR A 637 -34.97 11.21 9.62
CA THR A 637 -33.62 11.23 10.19
C THR A 637 -33.73 11.07 11.71
N GLU A 638 -33.03 10.08 12.24
CA GLU A 638 -32.99 9.76 13.67
C GLU A 638 -31.62 9.99 14.29
N ALA A 639 -30.55 9.95 13.49
CA ALA A 639 -29.20 10.33 13.89
C ALA A 639 -28.47 11.10 12.78
N ILE A 640 -27.37 11.76 13.11
CA ILE A 640 -26.43 12.32 12.13
C ILE A 640 -25.04 11.70 12.31
N LEU A 641 -24.39 11.39 11.20
CA LEU A 641 -22.97 11.05 11.14
C LEU A 641 -22.20 12.29 10.67
N LEU A 642 -21.32 12.80 11.53
CA LEU A 642 -20.39 13.88 11.24
C LEU A 642 -19.02 13.29 10.90
N LEU A 643 -18.44 13.73 9.79
CA LEU A 643 -17.12 13.33 9.31
C LEU A 643 -16.27 14.59 9.14
N PHE A 644 -15.13 14.64 9.81
CA PHE A 644 -14.24 15.80 9.84
C PHE A 644 -12.97 15.50 9.04
N SER A 645 -12.58 16.42 8.15
CA SER A 645 -11.40 16.25 7.29
C SER A 645 -10.31 17.28 7.61
N PRO A 646 -9.02 16.91 7.55
CA PRO A 646 -7.91 17.84 7.67
C PRO A 646 -7.61 18.59 6.35
N PHE A 647 -8.40 18.36 5.29
CA PHE A 647 -8.18 18.92 3.97
C PHE A 647 -9.28 19.92 3.59
N PRO A 648 -8.93 21.11 3.05
CA PRO A 648 -9.91 22.00 2.45
C PRO A 648 -10.67 21.32 1.31
N GLY A 649 -12.00 21.34 1.34
CA GLY A 649 -12.82 20.62 0.35
C GLY A 649 -12.74 19.10 0.43
N GLY A 650 -12.12 18.54 1.48
CA GLY A 650 -12.25 17.14 1.83
C GLY A 650 -13.72 16.77 1.99
N LEU A 651 -14.09 15.55 1.60
CA LEU A 651 -15.46 15.01 1.58
C LEU A 651 -16.39 15.62 0.51
N ASN A 652 -15.85 16.27 -0.52
CA ASN A 652 -16.64 16.93 -1.57
C ASN A 652 -16.42 16.38 -3.00
N THR A 653 -15.41 15.55 -3.23
CA THR A 653 -15.12 14.94 -4.55
C THR A 653 -16.17 13.90 -4.95
N ALA A 654 -16.22 13.52 -6.24
CA ALA A 654 -17.17 12.51 -6.71
C ALA A 654 -17.05 11.17 -5.95
N GLY A 655 -15.82 10.69 -5.73
CA GLY A 655 -15.57 9.46 -4.97
C GLY A 655 -15.96 9.57 -3.49
N GLN A 656 -15.71 10.73 -2.87
CA GLN A 656 -16.15 10.97 -1.49
C GLN A 656 -17.68 11.07 -1.39
N ARG A 657 -18.35 11.75 -2.33
CA ARG A 657 -19.83 11.82 -2.35
C ARG A 657 -20.45 10.43 -2.45
N ALA A 658 -19.92 9.59 -3.35
CA ALA A 658 -20.36 8.20 -3.46
C ALA A 658 -20.17 7.41 -2.17
N LEU A 659 -19.06 7.64 -1.44
CA LEU A 659 -18.84 7.08 -0.12
C LEU A 659 -19.89 7.57 0.89
N LEU A 660 -20.14 8.89 0.97
CA LEU A 660 -21.13 9.46 1.89
C LEU A 660 -22.54 8.92 1.63
N GLU A 661 -22.96 8.83 0.37
CA GLU A 661 -24.25 8.25 -0.05
C GLU A 661 -24.35 6.74 0.25
N HIS A 662 -23.22 6.03 0.24
CA HIS A 662 -23.16 4.65 0.66
C HIS A 662 -23.27 4.51 2.18
N LEU A 663 -22.53 5.33 2.95
CA LEU A 663 -22.65 5.38 4.41
C LEU A 663 -24.08 5.69 4.84
N GLU A 664 -24.72 6.69 4.22
CA GLU A 664 -26.12 7.06 4.48
C GLU A 664 -27.04 5.86 4.33
N ARG A 665 -27.01 5.19 3.17
CA ARG A 665 -27.91 4.09 2.84
C ARG A 665 -27.64 2.87 3.70
N THR A 666 -26.38 2.41 3.77
CA THR A 666 -26.03 1.17 4.44
C THR A 666 -26.22 1.28 5.96
N LEU A 667 -25.80 2.39 6.59
CA LEU A 667 -25.99 2.57 8.03
C LEU A 667 -27.47 2.77 8.38
N SER A 668 -28.24 3.53 7.60
CA SER A 668 -29.69 3.66 7.83
C SER A 668 -30.41 2.32 7.72
N LEU A 669 -30.02 1.46 6.76
CA LEU A 669 -30.54 0.10 6.65
C LEU A 669 -30.17 -0.76 7.87
N GLY A 670 -28.92 -0.68 8.34
CA GLY A 670 -28.46 -1.37 9.54
C GLY A 670 -29.24 -0.96 10.79
N ILE A 671 -29.44 0.35 10.99
CA ILE A 671 -30.23 0.90 12.09
C ILE A 671 -31.68 0.42 11.99
N THR A 672 -32.31 0.57 10.83
CA THR A 672 -33.69 0.14 10.61
C THR A 672 -33.88 -1.36 10.90
N ARG A 673 -32.92 -2.20 10.51
CA ARG A 673 -32.96 -3.64 10.79
C ARG A 673 -32.89 -3.93 12.29
N ILE A 674 -31.89 -3.36 12.97
CA ILE A 674 -31.69 -3.54 14.41
C ILE A 674 -32.94 -3.08 15.19
N GLU A 675 -33.51 -1.93 14.82
CA GLU A 675 -34.69 -1.39 15.50
C GLU A 675 -35.99 -2.11 15.16
N ALA A 676 -36.12 -2.69 13.97
CA ALA A 676 -37.24 -3.56 13.63
C ALA A 676 -37.22 -4.87 14.45
N GLU A 677 -36.04 -5.31 14.89
CA GLU A 677 -35.84 -6.50 15.72
C GLU A 677 -35.97 -6.19 17.22
N ALA A 678 -35.24 -5.20 17.72
CA ALA A 678 -35.10 -4.89 19.16
C ALA A 678 -36.03 -3.76 19.66
N GLY A 679 -36.81 -3.14 18.77
CA GLY A 679 -37.54 -1.91 19.05
C GLY A 679 -36.66 -0.65 18.91
N ARG A 680 -37.30 0.52 19.03
CA ARG A 680 -36.59 1.80 18.90
C ARG A 680 -35.51 1.94 19.97
N THR A 681 -34.30 2.28 19.53
CA THR A 681 -33.17 2.47 20.42
C THR A 681 -33.29 3.80 21.16
N GLN A 682 -33.02 3.81 22.46
CA GLN A 682 -33.01 5.06 23.24
C GLN A 682 -31.69 5.80 23.03
N VAL A 683 -31.72 7.14 23.08
CA VAL A 683 -30.52 7.98 23.00
C VAL A 683 -29.70 7.79 24.28
N GLN A 684 -28.43 7.39 24.13
CA GLN A 684 -27.50 7.24 25.25
C GLN A 684 -26.21 7.98 24.98
N ALA A 685 -26.00 9.09 25.70
CA ALA A 685 -24.84 9.94 25.50
C ALA A 685 -23.53 9.20 25.77
N LEU A 686 -22.50 9.49 24.98
CA LEU A 686 -21.18 8.87 25.09
C LEU A 686 -20.59 8.94 26.51
N PRO A 687 -20.64 10.07 27.26
CA PRO A 687 -20.12 10.10 28.62
C PRO A 687 -20.81 9.09 29.55
N GLU A 688 -22.12 8.88 29.38
CA GLU A 688 -22.88 7.90 30.16
C GLU A 688 -22.51 6.47 29.77
N ARG A 689 -22.37 6.19 28.46
CA ARG A 689 -21.90 4.88 27.97
C ARG A 689 -20.52 4.53 28.52
N LEU A 690 -19.56 5.47 28.43
CA LEU A 690 -18.22 5.29 28.96
C LEU A 690 -18.21 5.11 30.47
N HIS A 691 -19.04 5.88 31.19
CA HIS A 691 -19.21 5.75 32.65
C HIS A 691 -19.60 4.33 33.04
N TYR A 692 -20.61 3.73 32.39
CA TYR A 692 -21.03 2.35 32.70
C TYR A 692 -19.94 1.32 32.41
N ARG A 693 -19.18 1.48 31.32
CA ARG A 693 -18.06 0.59 30.98
C ARG A 693 -16.93 0.68 32.00
N VAL A 694 -16.62 1.89 32.47
CA VAL A 694 -15.64 2.13 33.53
C VAL A 694 -16.09 1.50 34.84
N LEU A 695 -17.37 1.66 35.22
CA LEU A 695 -17.92 1.02 36.42
C LEU A 695 -17.80 -0.51 36.35
N LEU A 696 -18.14 -1.13 35.22
CA LEU A 696 -18.03 -2.58 35.04
C LEU A 696 -16.59 -3.06 35.28
N ARG A 697 -15.61 -2.42 34.64
CA ARG A 697 -14.19 -2.83 34.67
C ARG A 697 -13.50 -2.53 35.99
N ASN A 698 -13.95 -1.50 36.73
CA ASN A 698 -13.36 -1.10 38.00
C ASN A 698 -14.06 -1.72 39.23
N GLY A 699 -14.72 -2.87 39.06
CA GLY A 699 -15.34 -3.61 40.17
C GLY A 699 -16.64 -3.01 40.69
N GLY A 700 -17.32 -2.19 39.89
CA GLY A 700 -18.64 -1.63 40.21
C GLY A 700 -19.80 -2.63 40.03
N LEU A 701 -19.55 -3.82 39.47
CA LEU A 701 -20.57 -4.86 39.32
C LEU A 701 -20.96 -5.43 40.69
N VAL A 702 -22.25 -5.43 40.98
CA VAL A 702 -22.85 -6.09 42.15
C VAL A 702 -24.02 -6.95 41.68
N MET A 703 -24.17 -8.13 42.28
CA MET A 703 -25.28 -9.03 41.99
C MET A 703 -26.32 -8.94 43.11
N HIS A 704 -27.58 -8.74 42.75
CA HIS A 704 -28.72 -9.01 43.62
C HIS A 704 -29.33 -10.35 43.23
N TYR A 705 -30.00 -11.00 44.17
CA TYR A 705 -30.46 -12.36 44.02
C TYR A 705 -31.95 -12.44 44.31
N GLN A 706 -32.71 -12.99 43.37
CA GLN A 706 -34.14 -13.21 43.54
C GLN A 706 -34.44 -14.71 43.69
N PRO A 707 -35.19 -15.13 44.72
CA PRO A 707 -35.46 -16.53 44.97
C PRO A 707 -36.48 -17.14 44.00
N VAL A 708 -36.18 -18.34 43.53
CA VAL A 708 -37.10 -19.19 42.76
C VAL A 708 -37.55 -20.34 43.66
N VAL A 709 -38.85 -20.40 43.96
CA VAL A 709 -39.43 -21.32 44.94
C VAL A 709 -40.14 -22.46 44.24
N ASN A 710 -39.93 -23.69 44.71
CA ASN A 710 -40.74 -24.83 44.31
C ASN A 710 -42.14 -24.72 44.92
N LEU A 711 -43.15 -24.56 44.06
CA LEU A 711 -44.53 -24.26 44.47
C LEU A 711 -45.20 -25.41 45.21
N ARG A 712 -44.68 -26.64 45.09
CA ARG A 712 -45.21 -27.82 45.78
C ARG A 712 -44.61 -27.99 47.18
N THR A 713 -43.33 -27.70 47.34
CA THR A 713 -42.60 -27.97 48.60
C THR A 713 -42.45 -26.74 49.48
N GLY A 714 -42.50 -25.53 48.90
CA GLY A 714 -42.24 -24.27 49.57
C GLY A 714 -40.75 -23.97 49.78
N HIS A 715 -39.85 -24.80 49.25
CA HIS A 715 -38.40 -24.58 49.36
C HIS A 715 -37.85 -23.80 48.17
N VAL A 716 -36.83 -22.98 48.41
CA VAL A 716 -36.07 -22.31 47.36
C VAL A 716 -35.16 -23.32 46.67
N VAL A 717 -35.18 -23.31 45.34
CA VAL A 717 -34.39 -24.25 44.52
C VAL A 717 -33.14 -23.56 43.98
N LYS A 718 -33.30 -22.34 43.47
CA LYS A 718 -32.22 -21.51 42.96
C LYS A 718 -32.47 -20.03 43.23
N MET A 719 -31.40 -19.25 43.10
CA MET A 719 -31.43 -17.79 43.12
C MET A 719 -31.08 -17.24 41.75
N GLU A 720 -31.92 -16.40 41.15
CA GLU A 720 -31.59 -15.68 39.92
C GLU A 720 -30.67 -14.50 40.24
N ALA A 721 -29.49 -14.49 39.62
CA ALA A 721 -28.47 -13.47 39.82
C ALA A 721 -28.70 -12.31 38.83
N LEU A 722 -29.10 -11.17 39.38
CA LEU A 722 -29.47 -9.97 38.65
C LEU A 722 -28.39 -8.90 38.81
N ALA A 723 -27.70 -8.59 37.71
CA ALA A 723 -26.63 -7.61 37.68
C ALA A 723 -27.11 -6.18 38.02
N ARG A 724 -26.28 -5.43 38.73
CA ARG A 724 -26.42 -4.00 39.02
C ARG A 724 -25.06 -3.33 38.92
N LEU A 725 -24.99 -2.10 38.44
CA LEU A 725 -23.76 -1.30 38.52
C LEU A 725 -23.87 -0.32 39.68
N ARG A 726 -22.91 -0.37 40.61
CA ARG A 726 -22.84 0.53 41.76
C ARG A 726 -22.11 1.81 41.39
N HIS A 727 -22.75 2.96 41.64
CA HIS A 727 -22.15 4.28 41.52
C HIS A 727 -22.37 5.06 42.83
N GLY A 728 -21.41 4.99 43.75
CA GLY A 728 -21.60 5.47 45.11
C GLY A 728 -22.71 4.67 45.82
N GLU A 729 -23.76 5.36 46.27
CA GLU A 729 -24.96 4.77 46.88
C GLU A 729 -26.02 4.35 45.84
N GLU A 730 -25.91 4.78 44.58
CA GLU A 730 -26.86 4.44 43.52
C GLU A 730 -26.58 3.04 42.96
N LEU A 731 -27.63 2.24 42.78
CA LEU A 731 -27.60 0.97 42.06
C LEU A 731 -28.32 1.13 40.72
N ILE A 732 -27.55 1.09 39.64
CA ILE A 732 -28.03 1.27 38.27
C ILE A 732 -28.53 -0.08 37.74
N PRO A 733 -29.79 -0.19 37.29
CA PRO A 733 -30.37 -1.43 36.79
C PRO A 733 -29.92 -1.76 35.35
N PRO A 734 -29.98 -3.05 34.93
CA PRO A 734 -29.57 -3.49 33.60
C PRO A 734 -30.20 -2.73 32.44
N ALA A 735 -31.49 -2.40 32.54
CA ALA A 735 -32.19 -1.65 31.49
C ALA A 735 -31.54 -0.30 31.14
N ARG A 736 -30.78 0.31 32.07
CA ARG A 736 -30.04 1.56 31.80
C ARG A 736 -28.67 1.32 31.16
N PHE A 737 -27.93 0.30 31.57
CA PHE A 737 -26.55 0.10 31.10
C PHE A 737 -26.38 -0.93 29.98
N LEU A 738 -27.28 -1.91 29.82
CA LEU A 738 -27.17 -2.92 28.77
C LEU A 738 -27.19 -2.32 27.35
N PRO A 739 -28.02 -1.30 27.02
CA PRO A 739 -27.97 -0.69 25.69
C PRO A 739 -26.65 0.06 25.38
N ALA A 740 -25.86 0.38 26.41
CA ALA A 740 -24.58 1.05 26.28
C ALA A 740 -23.43 0.08 25.99
N PHE A 741 -23.63 -1.22 26.23
CA PHE A 741 -22.59 -2.23 26.16
C PHE A 741 -22.48 -2.79 24.75
N VAL A 742 -21.24 -2.88 24.26
CA VAL A 742 -20.89 -3.66 23.07
C VAL A 742 -20.69 -5.13 23.45
N ALA A 743 -20.57 -6.01 22.45
CA ALA A 743 -20.42 -7.45 22.67
C ALA A 743 -19.33 -7.82 23.69
N GLU A 744 -18.20 -7.09 23.69
CA GLU A 744 -17.09 -7.32 24.62
C GLU A 744 -17.44 -6.94 26.06
N ASP A 745 -18.23 -5.88 26.28
CA ASP A 745 -18.64 -5.48 27.62
C ASP A 745 -19.70 -6.44 28.18
N LEU A 746 -20.55 -7.04 27.33
CA LEU A 746 -21.49 -8.09 27.72
C LEU A 746 -20.78 -9.39 28.11
N PHE A 747 -19.73 -9.76 27.38
CA PHE A 747 -18.89 -10.90 27.73
C PHE A 747 -18.23 -10.70 29.10
N GLU A 748 -17.69 -9.51 29.34
CA GLU A 748 -17.08 -9.19 30.64
C GLU A 748 -18.13 -9.16 31.78
N LEU A 749 -19.31 -8.62 31.51
CA LEU A 749 -20.44 -8.66 32.45
C LEU A 749 -20.83 -10.10 32.81
N PHE A 750 -20.95 -10.98 31.82
CA PHE A 750 -21.25 -12.40 32.03
C PHE A 750 -20.15 -13.07 32.85
N ARG A 751 -18.88 -12.89 32.48
CA ARG A 751 -17.73 -13.48 33.18
C ARG A 751 -17.70 -13.09 34.64
N LEU A 752 -17.79 -11.80 34.94
CA LEU A 752 -17.79 -11.28 36.31
C LEU A 752 -19.04 -11.70 37.09
N GLY A 753 -20.21 -11.65 36.45
CA GLY A 753 -21.49 -12.04 37.05
C GLY A 753 -21.53 -13.52 37.40
N LEU A 754 -21.02 -14.39 36.53
CA LEU A 754 -20.94 -15.84 36.74
C LEU A 754 -20.09 -16.18 37.96
N VAL A 755 -18.86 -15.68 38.02
CA VAL A 755 -17.96 -15.91 39.16
C VAL A 755 -18.61 -15.44 40.47
N THR A 756 -19.20 -14.24 40.45
CA THR A 756 -19.88 -13.66 41.62
C THR A 756 -21.07 -14.50 42.07
N ALA A 757 -21.86 -15.05 41.14
CA ALA A 757 -23.00 -15.92 41.45
C ALA A 757 -22.55 -17.27 42.06
N LEU A 758 -21.51 -17.90 41.50
CA LEU A 758 -20.96 -19.16 42.02
C LEU A 758 -20.40 -18.98 43.44
N ASP A 759 -19.68 -17.88 43.69
CA ASP A 759 -19.16 -17.58 45.03
C ASP A 759 -20.27 -17.27 46.05
N ALA A 760 -21.34 -16.59 45.65
CA ALA A 760 -22.49 -16.36 46.50
C ALA A 760 -23.16 -17.69 46.92
N SER A 761 -23.38 -18.61 45.97
CA SER A 761 -23.93 -19.94 46.27
C SER A 761 -23.07 -20.70 47.29
N ARG A 762 -21.74 -20.67 47.12
CA ARG A 762 -20.80 -21.28 48.08
C ARG A 762 -20.85 -20.62 49.45
N SER A 763 -21.00 -19.30 49.50
CA SER A 763 -21.14 -18.56 50.76
C SER A 763 -22.40 -18.98 51.51
N TRP A 764 -23.55 -19.05 50.83
CA TRP A 764 -24.81 -19.46 51.44
C TRP A 764 -24.77 -20.92 51.92
N ALA A 765 -24.09 -21.80 51.19
CA ALA A 765 -23.92 -23.19 51.61
C ALA A 765 -23.15 -23.31 52.95
N ARG A 766 -22.15 -22.45 53.20
CA ARG A 766 -21.46 -22.38 54.50
C ARG A 766 -22.37 -21.93 55.64
N GLU A 767 -23.44 -21.19 55.32
CA GLU A 767 -24.46 -20.75 56.28
C GLU A 767 -25.66 -21.72 56.38
N GLY A 768 -25.58 -22.88 55.73
CA GLY A 768 -26.59 -23.94 55.77
C GLY A 768 -27.69 -23.83 54.71
N LEU A 769 -27.53 -22.98 53.69
CA LEU A 769 -28.45 -22.84 52.58
C LEU A 769 -27.82 -23.32 51.26
N SER A 770 -28.05 -24.58 50.91
CA SER A 770 -27.60 -25.16 49.64
C SER A 770 -28.64 -24.92 48.54
N VAL A 771 -28.42 -23.88 47.74
CA VAL A 771 -29.30 -23.51 46.62
C VAL A 771 -28.48 -23.26 45.35
N GLY A 772 -29.07 -23.61 44.20
CA GLY A 772 -28.49 -23.31 42.89
C GLY A 772 -28.51 -21.83 42.56
N VAL A 773 -27.91 -21.47 41.43
CA VAL A 773 -27.94 -20.09 40.90
C VAL A 773 -28.28 -20.10 39.43
N SER A 774 -28.95 -19.04 38.97
CA SER A 774 -29.09 -18.76 37.56
C SER A 774 -28.47 -17.44 37.14
N VAL A 775 -27.93 -17.41 35.92
CA VAL A 775 -27.24 -16.26 35.33
C VAL A 775 -27.72 -16.09 33.89
N ASN A 776 -27.98 -14.85 33.48
CA ASN A 776 -28.44 -14.56 32.14
C ASN A 776 -27.29 -14.73 31.13
N LEU A 777 -27.58 -15.45 30.05
CA LEU A 777 -26.68 -15.66 28.92
C LEU A 777 -27.24 -14.86 27.72
N PRO A 778 -26.49 -13.88 27.18
CA PRO A 778 -26.87 -13.25 25.93
C PRO A 778 -26.92 -14.31 24.81
N PRO A 779 -27.89 -14.23 23.87
CA PRO A 779 -28.10 -15.26 22.85
C PRO A 779 -26.85 -15.58 22.04
N GLU A 780 -26.03 -14.58 21.73
CA GLU A 780 -24.79 -14.73 20.97
C GLU A 780 -23.72 -15.49 21.76
N GLY A 781 -23.79 -15.45 23.09
CA GLY A 781 -22.92 -16.23 23.97
C GLY A 781 -23.11 -17.73 23.84
N LEU A 782 -24.24 -18.20 23.28
CA LEU A 782 -24.41 -19.61 22.95
C LEU A 782 -23.52 -20.03 21.76
N LEU A 783 -23.29 -19.12 20.81
CA LEU A 783 -22.48 -19.36 19.61
C LEU A 783 -20.99 -19.02 19.85
N ASP A 784 -20.71 -18.09 20.76
CA ASP A 784 -19.35 -17.67 21.09
C ASP A 784 -18.67 -18.63 22.11
N ARG A 785 -17.64 -19.34 21.64
CA ARG A 785 -16.88 -20.32 22.44
C ARG A 785 -16.25 -19.73 23.70
N ARG A 786 -15.98 -18.41 23.73
CA ARG A 786 -15.40 -17.75 24.91
C ARG A 786 -16.30 -17.88 26.14
N TYR A 787 -17.62 -17.85 25.97
CA TYR A 787 -18.58 -18.01 27.07
C TYR A 787 -18.52 -19.42 27.67
N LEU A 788 -18.37 -20.45 26.83
CA LEU A 788 -18.24 -21.84 27.26
C LEU A 788 -16.92 -22.04 28.04
N GLU A 789 -15.82 -21.49 27.52
CA GLU A 789 -14.50 -21.59 28.15
C GLU A 789 -14.49 -20.93 29.52
N VAL A 790 -15.01 -19.70 29.62
CA VAL A 790 -15.20 -19.00 30.90
C VAL A 790 -16.10 -19.79 31.85
N THR A 791 -17.18 -20.39 31.35
CA THR A 791 -18.09 -21.18 32.20
C THR A 791 -17.41 -22.41 32.78
N ARG A 792 -16.64 -23.12 31.94
CA ARG A 792 -15.84 -24.28 32.35
C ARG A 792 -14.81 -23.90 33.41
N GLU A 793 -14.10 -22.79 33.22
CA GLU A 793 -13.08 -22.30 34.16
C GLU A 793 -13.70 -21.85 35.47
N ALA A 794 -14.78 -21.06 35.42
CA ALA A 794 -15.48 -20.60 36.61
C ALA A 794 -16.03 -21.77 37.45
N LEU A 795 -16.59 -22.82 36.83
CA LEU A 795 -17.05 -24.01 37.56
C LEU A 795 -15.90 -24.85 38.14
N ALA A 796 -14.72 -24.84 37.51
CA ALA A 796 -13.54 -25.54 38.04
C ALA A 796 -12.96 -24.82 39.26
N ASP A 797 -12.86 -23.48 39.19
CA ASP A 797 -12.29 -22.65 40.25
C ASP A 797 -13.27 -22.39 41.40
N HIS A 798 -14.57 -22.33 41.08
CA HIS A 798 -15.67 -22.04 42.01
C HIS A 798 -16.74 -23.15 41.93
N PRO A 799 -16.43 -24.38 42.39
CA PRO A 799 -17.36 -25.50 42.28
C PRO A 799 -18.63 -25.26 43.11
N LEU A 800 -19.76 -25.65 42.54
CA LEU A 800 -21.05 -25.57 43.21
C LEU A 800 -21.15 -26.54 44.40
N PRO A 801 -21.94 -26.21 45.44
CA PRO A 801 -22.26 -27.14 46.51
C PRO A 801 -22.95 -28.41 45.99
N GLU A 802 -22.82 -29.52 46.73
CA GLU A 802 -23.43 -30.79 46.36
C GLU A 802 -24.96 -30.67 46.24
N GLY A 803 -25.52 -31.14 45.13
CA GLY A 803 -26.96 -31.06 44.83
C GLY A 803 -27.42 -29.71 44.26
N CYS A 804 -26.55 -28.71 44.16
CA CYS A 804 -26.84 -27.44 43.49
C CYS A 804 -26.46 -27.48 42.00
N HIS A 805 -27.16 -26.70 41.19
CA HIS A 805 -26.92 -26.59 39.74
C HIS A 805 -26.76 -25.12 39.33
N LEU A 806 -26.03 -24.91 38.23
CA LEU A 806 -25.98 -23.64 37.50
C LEU A 806 -27.00 -23.71 36.38
N SER A 807 -27.85 -22.69 36.28
CA SER A 807 -28.80 -22.53 35.19
C SER A 807 -28.42 -21.29 34.37
N LEU A 808 -28.21 -21.45 33.07
CA LEU A 808 -28.01 -20.33 32.14
C LEU A 808 -29.35 -19.99 31.49
N GLU A 809 -29.78 -18.73 31.65
CA GLU A 809 -31.06 -18.24 31.14
C GLU A 809 -30.82 -17.54 29.81
N VAL A 810 -31.31 -18.13 28.72
CA VAL A 810 -31.04 -17.61 27.39
C VAL A 810 -32.16 -16.65 27.00
N LEU A 811 -31.81 -15.37 26.88
CA LEU A 811 -32.77 -14.30 26.57
C LEU A 811 -33.45 -14.49 25.20
N GLU A 812 -34.66 -13.95 25.02
CA GLU A 812 -35.38 -13.98 23.73
C GLU A 812 -34.72 -13.00 22.74
N THR A 813 -34.22 -13.50 21.61
CA THR A 813 -33.94 -12.65 20.43
C THR A 813 -34.15 -13.45 19.16
N LYS A 814 -34.65 -12.77 18.11
CA LYS A 814 -35.07 -13.40 16.86
C LYS A 814 -33.87 -14.03 16.14
N GLU A 815 -34.01 -15.32 15.89
CA GLU A 815 -33.26 -16.14 14.92
C GLU A 815 -31.75 -16.34 15.16
N PHE A 816 -31.40 -17.54 15.61
CA PHE A 816 -30.09 -18.17 15.35
C PHE A 816 -29.90 -18.54 13.86
N ALA A 817 -30.49 -17.80 12.91
CA ALA A 817 -30.46 -18.10 11.48
C ALA A 817 -29.04 -18.21 10.89
N ARG A 818 -28.03 -17.79 11.66
CA ARG A 818 -26.60 -17.81 11.31
C ARG A 818 -25.80 -18.90 12.01
N ALA A 819 -26.43 -19.79 12.78
CA ALA A 819 -25.71 -20.90 13.40
C ALA A 819 -25.09 -21.80 12.32
N ASP A 820 -23.79 -22.04 12.42
CA ASP A 820 -22.99 -22.89 11.53
C ASP A 820 -23.35 -24.38 11.65
N ARG A 821 -23.97 -24.76 12.77
CA ARG A 821 -24.43 -26.10 13.11
C ARG A 821 -25.70 -26.03 13.95
N PRO A 822 -26.48 -27.13 14.08
CA PRO A 822 -27.67 -27.16 14.91
C PRO A 822 -27.40 -26.70 16.34
N LEU A 823 -28.29 -25.88 16.90
CA LEU A 823 -28.10 -25.26 18.23
C LEU A 823 -27.89 -26.26 19.37
N VAL A 824 -28.48 -27.46 19.25
CA VAL A 824 -28.26 -28.55 20.21
C VAL A 824 -26.78 -28.93 20.36
N GLU A 825 -25.98 -28.80 19.29
CA GLU A 825 -24.54 -29.08 19.32
C GLU A 825 -23.74 -27.99 20.05
N HIS A 826 -24.26 -26.76 20.10
CA HIS A 826 -23.67 -25.67 20.87
C HIS A 826 -23.98 -25.80 22.37
N ILE A 827 -25.12 -26.39 22.73
CA ILE A 827 -25.52 -26.64 24.12
C ILE A 827 -24.84 -27.89 24.73
N ALA A 828 -24.59 -28.93 23.93
CA ALA A 828 -24.05 -30.20 24.43
C ALA A 828 -22.77 -30.06 25.29
N PRO A 829 -21.78 -29.20 24.97
CA PRO A 829 -20.62 -28.97 25.82
C PRO A 829 -20.96 -28.37 27.19
N TYR A 830 -21.93 -27.46 27.26
CA TYR A 830 -22.40 -26.92 28.55
C TYR A 830 -23.11 -28.00 29.37
N ARG A 831 -23.90 -28.87 28.74
CA ARG A 831 -24.54 -30.01 29.41
C ARG A 831 -23.54 -30.98 30.01
N ALA A 832 -22.42 -31.22 29.32
CA ALA A 832 -21.33 -32.04 29.84
C ALA A 832 -20.68 -31.45 31.11
N LEU A 833 -20.83 -30.15 31.36
CA LEU A 833 -20.40 -29.47 32.59
C LEU A 833 -21.47 -29.53 33.71
N GLY A 834 -22.65 -30.11 33.45
CA GLY A 834 -23.77 -30.13 34.40
C GLY A 834 -24.59 -28.84 34.43
N VAL A 835 -24.45 -27.98 33.41
CA VAL A 835 -25.22 -26.74 33.30
C VAL A 835 -26.62 -27.01 32.76
N GLU A 836 -27.63 -26.45 33.42
CA GLU A 836 -29.02 -26.44 32.96
C GLU A 836 -29.31 -25.19 32.10
N PHE A 837 -30.22 -25.31 31.14
CA PHE A 837 -30.67 -24.19 30.31
C PHE A 837 -32.12 -23.84 30.62
N ALA A 838 -32.36 -22.55 30.84
CA ALA A 838 -33.69 -21.98 30.93
C ALA A 838 -34.00 -21.13 29.70
N GLU A 839 -35.18 -21.31 29.12
CA GLU A 839 -35.75 -20.36 28.16
C GLU A 839 -36.36 -19.20 28.95
N ASP A 840 -35.87 -18.00 28.72
CA ASP A 840 -36.40 -16.77 29.33
C ASP A 840 -37.46 -16.12 28.43
N ASP A 841 -38.40 -15.40 29.01
CA ASP A 841 -39.44 -14.61 28.32
C ASP A 841 -40.42 -15.38 27.38
N LEU A 842 -41.00 -16.50 27.83
CA LEU A 842 -42.02 -17.19 27.04
C LEU A 842 -43.32 -16.37 26.93
N GLY A 843 -43.58 -15.78 25.75
CA GLY A 843 -44.88 -15.26 25.33
C GLY A 843 -44.91 -13.83 24.79
N THR A 844 -43.75 -13.17 24.73
CA THR A 844 -43.57 -11.79 24.27
C THR A 844 -43.31 -11.63 22.77
N GLY A 845 -42.96 -12.72 22.05
CA GLY A 845 -42.64 -12.69 20.62
C GLY A 845 -43.17 -13.88 19.78
N TYR A 846 -42.90 -13.81 18.47
CA TYR A 846 -43.45 -14.72 17.44
C TYR A 846 -42.68 -16.06 17.27
N SER A 847 -41.52 -16.25 17.91
CA SER A 847 -40.57 -17.34 17.59
C SER A 847 -40.48 -18.47 18.63
N ASN A 848 -41.24 -18.41 19.73
CA ASN A 848 -41.04 -19.26 20.91
C ASN A 848 -41.32 -20.76 20.71
N LEU A 849 -42.31 -21.13 19.88
CA LEU A 849 -42.67 -22.53 19.69
C LEU A 849 -41.66 -23.30 18.83
N SER A 850 -41.06 -22.65 17.83
CA SER A 850 -40.04 -23.27 16.98
C SER A 850 -38.77 -23.55 17.78
N ARG A 851 -38.39 -22.62 18.67
CA ARG A 851 -37.21 -22.73 19.53
C ARG A 851 -37.37 -23.81 20.60
N LEU A 852 -38.52 -23.86 21.26
CA LEU A 852 -38.87 -24.92 22.21
C LEU A 852 -38.86 -26.33 21.58
N ARG A 853 -39.02 -26.43 20.25
CA ARG A 853 -38.89 -27.69 19.51
C ARG A 853 -37.44 -28.04 19.17
N GLU A 854 -36.60 -27.05 18.92
CA GLU A 854 -35.21 -27.23 18.45
C GLU A 854 -34.20 -27.35 19.59
N LEU A 855 -34.51 -26.77 20.75
CA LEU A 855 -33.63 -26.73 21.91
C LEU A 855 -34.23 -27.52 23.09
N PRO A 856 -33.50 -28.48 23.69
CA PRO A 856 -33.95 -29.19 24.87
C PRO A 856 -33.71 -28.33 26.12
N PHE A 857 -34.59 -27.39 26.43
CA PHE A 857 -34.54 -26.62 27.67
C PHE A 857 -34.95 -27.47 28.88
N ASP A 858 -34.31 -27.25 30.03
CA ASP A 858 -34.72 -27.90 31.29
C ASP A 858 -35.84 -27.16 32.00
N VAL A 859 -35.89 -25.84 31.75
CA VAL A 859 -36.78 -24.89 32.40
C VAL A 859 -37.30 -23.92 31.35
N VAL A 860 -38.58 -23.58 31.44
CA VAL A 860 -39.24 -22.54 30.65
C VAL A 860 -39.85 -21.52 31.60
N LYS A 861 -39.54 -20.23 31.38
CA LYS A 861 -40.02 -19.13 32.21
C LYS A 861 -41.18 -18.42 31.51
N ILE A 862 -42.34 -18.36 32.16
CA ILE A 862 -43.51 -17.60 31.70
C ILE A 862 -43.35 -16.15 32.19
N ASP A 863 -43.22 -15.22 31.25
CA ASP A 863 -42.87 -13.82 31.54
C ASP A 863 -43.94 -13.07 32.34
N LYS A 864 -43.48 -12.14 33.18
CA LYS A 864 -44.34 -11.24 33.96
C LYS A 864 -45.22 -10.35 33.08
N SER A 865 -44.86 -10.03 31.83
CA SER A 865 -45.69 -9.21 30.94
C SER A 865 -46.95 -9.94 30.46
N LEU A 866 -46.99 -11.27 30.53
CA LEU A 866 -48.23 -12.03 30.37
C LEU A 866 -49.07 -12.03 31.66
N VAL A 867 -48.40 -12.03 32.81
CA VAL A 867 -49.03 -12.21 34.12
C VAL A 867 -49.61 -10.90 34.68
N LEU A 868 -48.88 -9.79 34.59
CA LEU A 868 -49.25 -8.51 35.20
C LEU A 868 -50.49 -7.87 34.52
N PRO A 869 -50.58 -7.73 33.18
CA PRO A 869 -51.76 -7.17 32.51
C PRO A 869 -52.98 -8.10 32.55
N GLY A 870 -52.77 -9.42 32.62
CA GLY A 870 -53.83 -10.42 32.65
C GLY A 870 -54.70 -10.41 33.91
N ARG A 871 -54.35 -9.60 34.92
CA ARG A 871 -55.10 -9.49 36.19
C ARG A 871 -56.53 -8.96 36.01
N GLU A 872 -56.79 -8.20 34.95
CA GLU A 872 -58.14 -7.69 34.66
C GLU A 872 -59.11 -8.79 34.21
N ASP A 873 -58.59 -9.89 33.64
CA ASP A 873 -59.35 -11.09 33.28
C ASP A 873 -58.67 -12.36 33.82
N PRO A 874 -58.91 -12.70 35.11
CA PRO A 874 -58.32 -13.86 35.76
C PRO A 874 -58.58 -15.19 35.03
N THR A 875 -59.73 -15.33 34.37
CA THR A 875 -60.09 -16.57 33.67
C THR A 875 -59.18 -16.77 32.46
N ARG A 876 -58.98 -15.72 31.66
CA ARG A 876 -58.11 -15.78 30.48
C ARG A 876 -56.65 -15.96 30.88
N LEU A 877 -56.20 -15.27 31.92
CA LEU A 877 -54.84 -15.41 32.46
C LEU A 877 -54.53 -16.85 32.91
N LEU A 878 -55.37 -17.42 33.76
CA LEU A 878 -55.15 -18.77 34.30
C LEU A 878 -55.21 -19.85 33.21
N ASN A 879 -56.10 -19.71 32.23
CA ASN A 879 -56.13 -20.62 31.08
C ASN A 879 -54.83 -20.55 30.27
N LEU A 880 -54.32 -19.35 30.00
CA LEU A 880 -53.06 -19.17 29.28
C LEU A 880 -51.90 -19.82 30.02
N ILE A 881 -51.73 -19.52 31.32
CA ILE A 881 -50.68 -20.12 32.15
C ILE A 881 -50.81 -21.65 32.16
N GLY A 882 -52.02 -22.20 32.35
CA GLY A 882 -52.24 -23.64 32.38
C GLY A 882 -51.89 -24.33 31.05
N GLN A 883 -52.22 -23.72 29.91
CA GLN A 883 -51.89 -24.26 28.59
C GLN A 883 -50.38 -24.21 28.31
N LEU A 884 -49.73 -23.08 28.62
CA LEU A 884 -48.28 -22.94 28.49
C LEU A 884 -47.54 -23.93 29.39
N THR A 885 -48.06 -24.15 30.61
CA THR A 885 -47.50 -25.12 31.55
C THR A 885 -47.59 -26.54 30.98
N ALA A 886 -48.77 -26.94 30.51
CA ALA A 886 -48.98 -28.26 29.90
C ALA A 886 -48.11 -28.48 28.66
N LEU A 887 -47.93 -27.45 27.83
CA LEU A 887 -47.06 -27.50 26.65
C LEU A 887 -45.59 -27.73 27.04
N ALA A 888 -45.06 -26.95 27.99
CA ALA A 888 -43.68 -27.10 28.45
C ALA A 888 -43.44 -28.49 29.05
N HIS A 889 -44.37 -29.01 29.85
CA HIS A 889 -44.31 -30.38 30.38
C HIS A 889 -44.34 -31.44 29.28
N ALA A 890 -45.15 -31.25 28.24
CA ALA A 890 -45.20 -32.17 27.09
C ALA A 890 -43.87 -32.20 26.31
N LEU A 891 -43.09 -31.13 26.38
CA LEU A 891 -41.73 -31.02 25.82
C LEU A 891 -40.64 -31.49 26.80
N GLY A 892 -41.01 -31.91 28.02
CA GLY A 892 -40.08 -32.40 29.04
C GLY A 892 -39.40 -31.31 29.87
N ALA A 893 -39.82 -30.04 29.77
CA ALA A 893 -39.27 -28.93 30.52
C ALA A 893 -40.10 -28.59 31.77
N ARG A 894 -39.47 -28.10 32.84
CA ARG A 894 -40.13 -27.59 34.05
C ARG A 894 -40.53 -26.13 33.87
N VAL A 895 -41.50 -25.65 34.62
CA VAL A 895 -42.07 -24.30 34.41
C VAL A 895 -41.83 -23.39 35.61
N VAL A 896 -41.28 -22.21 35.35
CA VAL A 896 -41.23 -21.08 36.29
C VAL A 896 -42.25 -20.05 35.83
N VAL A 897 -43.10 -19.57 36.74
CA VAL A 897 -43.97 -18.42 36.43
C VAL A 897 -43.44 -17.18 37.15
N GLU A 898 -43.20 -16.12 36.37
CA GLU A 898 -42.72 -14.85 36.87
C GLU A 898 -43.84 -13.86 37.20
N GLY A 899 -43.47 -12.77 37.88
CA GLY A 899 -44.42 -11.68 38.17
C GLY A 899 -45.48 -12.04 39.19
N LEU A 900 -45.25 -13.08 40.00
CA LEU A 900 -46.16 -13.48 41.07
C LEU A 900 -46.15 -12.42 42.19
N ALA A 901 -47.18 -11.57 42.23
CA ALA A 901 -47.20 -10.41 43.11
C ALA A 901 -47.85 -10.66 44.49
N ASP A 902 -48.67 -11.70 44.64
CA ASP A 902 -49.40 -11.99 45.88
C ASP A 902 -49.62 -13.51 46.09
N ALA A 903 -50.03 -13.88 47.31
CA ALA A 903 -50.20 -15.26 47.73
C ALA A 903 -51.32 -16.00 46.96
N SER A 904 -52.40 -15.30 46.60
CA SER A 904 -53.53 -15.90 45.86
C SER A 904 -53.12 -16.31 44.45
N LEU A 905 -52.35 -15.48 43.75
CA LEU A 905 -51.81 -15.81 42.43
C LEU A 905 -50.81 -16.96 42.49
N ILE A 906 -49.97 -17.00 43.53
CA ILE A 906 -49.00 -18.09 43.71
C ILE A 906 -49.73 -19.43 43.92
N GLU A 907 -50.76 -19.45 44.78
CA GLU A 907 -51.59 -20.64 45.00
C GLU A 907 -52.32 -21.09 43.73
N ALA A 908 -52.86 -20.13 42.96
CA ALA A 908 -53.55 -20.41 41.71
C ALA A 908 -52.61 -21.04 40.66
N VAL A 909 -51.40 -20.48 40.50
CA VAL A 909 -50.39 -21.00 39.59
C VAL A 909 -49.86 -22.38 40.02
N ALA A 910 -49.69 -22.60 41.33
CA ALA A 910 -49.37 -23.92 41.87
C ALA A 910 -50.46 -24.95 41.56
N THR A 911 -51.73 -24.53 41.62
CA THR A 911 -52.91 -25.35 41.26
C THR A 911 -52.92 -25.71 39.78
N LEU A 912 -52.48 -24.79 38.90
CA LEU A 912 -52.33 -25.05 37.46
C LEU A 912 -51.20 -26.04 37.12
N GLY A 913 -50.38 -26.42 38.10
CA GLY A 913 -49.34 -27.43 37.94
C GLY A 913 -47.95 -26.88 37.63
N ALA A 914 -47.74 -25.56 37.71
CA ALA A 914 -46.40 -24.99 37.56
C ALA A 914 -45.45 -25.52 38.65
N ASP A 915 -44.19 -25.76 38.28
CA ASP A 915 -43.20 -26.36 39.18
C ASP A 915 -42.60 -25.33 40.14
N PHE A 916 -42.33 -24.13 39.61
CA PHE A 916 -41.62 -23.07 40.29
C PHE A 916 -42.32 -21.72 40.12
N GLY A 917 -42.08 -20.81 41.07
CA GLY A 917 -42.60 -19.45 41.03
C GLY A 917 -41.59 -18.41 41.46
N GLN A 918 -41.70 -17.22 40.87
CA GLN A 918 -40.85 -16.08 41.14
C GLN A 918 -41.67 -14.77 41.07
N GLY A 919 -41.37 -13.83 41.96
CA GLY A 919 -42.00 -12.51 41.94
C GLY A 919 -41.96 -11.81 43.29
N PHE A 920 -42.48 -10.58 43.34
CA PHE A 920 -42.44 -9.74 44.54
C PHE A 920 -43.33 -10.25 45.67
N GLY A 921 -44.34 -11.08 45.37
CA GLY A 921 -45.13 -11.79 46.37
C GLY A 921 -44.32 -12.85 47.15
N ILE A 922 -43.15 -13.24 46.63
CA ILE A 922 -42.18 -14.10 47.31
C ILE A 922 -41.08 -13.24 47.95
N SER A 923 -40.35 -12.50 47.11
CA SER A 923 -39.33 -11.54 47.54
C SER A 923 -38.91 -10.64 46.38
N PRO A 924 -38.61 -9.34 46.61
CA PRO A 924 -37.82 -8.56 45.67
C PRO A 924 -36.37 -9.09 45.59
N PRO A 925 -35.57 -8.66 44.60
CA PRO A 925 -34.14 -8.99 44.54
C PRO A 925 -33.36 -8.42 45.73
N LEU A 926 -32.60 -9.27 46.43
CA LEU A 926 -31.87 -8.93 47.66
C LEU A 926 -30.35 -8.99 47.45
N PRO A 927 -29.55 -8.22 48.21
CA PRO A 927 -28.11 -8.41 48.31
C PRO A 927 -27.74 -9.83 48.79
N ALA A 928 -26.56 -10.33 48.41
CA ALA A 928 -26.12 -11.68 48.76
C ALA A 928 -26.10 -11.94 50.28
N GLU A 929 -25.70 -10.94 51.06
CA GLU A 929 -25.58 -10.99 52.51
C GLU A 929 -26.94 -11.12 53.23
N ASP A 930 -28.03 -10.67 52.61
CA ASP A 930 -29.37 -10.70 53.20
C ASP A 930 -30.09 -12.02 52.97
N ILE A 931 -29.64 -12.81 51.98
CA ILE A 931 -30.28 -14.06 51.56
C ILE A 931 -30.39 -15.10 52.70
N PRO A 932 -29.33 -15.42 53.47
CA PRO A 932 -29.44 -16.40 54.56
C PRO A 932 -30.42 -15.96 55.66
N ARG A 933 -30.46 -14.67 55.98
CA ARG A 933 -31.39 -14.10 56.95
C ARG A 933 -32.82 -14.17 56.45
N TRP A 934 -33.06 -13.79 55.19
CA TRP A 934 -34.36 -13.89 54.56
C TRP A 934 -34.85 -15.34 54.52
N ALA A 935 -34.00 -16.28 54.11
CA ALA A 935 -34.31 -17.71 54.02
C ALA A 935 -34.73 -18.30 55.38
N LYS A 936 -34.02 -17.98 56.47
CA LYS A 936 -34.36 -18.44 57.83
C LYS A 936 -35.71 -17.91 58.33
N ALA A 937 -36.11 -16.71 57.90
CA ALA A 937 -37.36 -16.08 58.32
C ALA A 937 -38.58 -16.57 57.52
N HIS A 938 -38.38 -17.03 56.28
CA HIS A 938 -39.47 -17.27 55.33
C HIS A 938 -39.59 -18.73 54.86
N LEU A 939 -38.62 -19.62 55.14
CA LEU A 939 -38.67 -21.02 54.70
C LEU A 939 -39.16 -22.01 55.78
N PRO A 940 -39.99 -23.02 55.41
CA PRO A 940 -40.58 -23.20 54.08
C PRO A 940 -41.62 -22.10 53.79
N TRP A 941 -41.55 -21.54 52.59
CA TRP A 941 -42.53 -20.57 52.11
C TRP A 941 -43.89 -21.25 52.06
N VAL A 942 -44.97 -20.51 52.36
CA VAL A 942 -46.30 -21.05 52.68
C VAL A 942 -46.66 -22.24 51.78
N ARG A 943 -46.84 -23.42 52.41
CA ARG A 943 -47.31 -24.62 51.72
C ARG A 943 -48.76 -24.44 51.29
N SER A 944 -48.98 -24.00 50.07
CA SER A 944 -50.26 -24.22 49.38
C SER A 944 -50.35 -25.69 49.00
N ASP A 945 -51.30 -26.44 49.58
CA ASP A 945 -51.67 -27.76 49.03
C ASP A 945 -52.56 -27.49 47.81
N PRO A 946 -52.12 -27.77 46.56
CA PRO A 946 -52.91 -27.53 45.36
C PRO A 946 -54.26 -28.27 45.35
N ARG A 947 -54.42 -29.28 46.22
CA ARG A 947 -55.65 -30.06 46.38
C ARG A 947 -56.62 -29.43 47.38
N ARG A 948 -56.21 -28.38 48.09
CA ARG A 948 -57.04 -27.68 49.07
C ARG A 948 -56.92 -26.15 48.88
N PRO A 949 -57.46 -25.61 47.77
CA PRO A 949 -57.37 -24.19 47.47
C PRO A 949 -58.03 -23.33 48.56
N ARG A 950 -57.36 -22.26 48.95
CA ARG A 950 -57.81 -21.31 49.98
C ARG A 950 -58.12 -19.92 49.45
N SER A 951 -57.71 -19.56 48.25
CA SER A 951 -58.10 -18.31 47.58
C SER A 951 -59.15 -18.57 46.49
N ALA A 952 -60.00 -17.58 46.23
CA ALA A 952 -60.95 -17.64 45.12
C ALA A 952 -60.25 -17.83 43.77
N LEU A 953 -59.06 -17.24 43.61
CA LEU A 953 -58.25 -17.38 42.40
C LEU A 953 -57.74 -18.83 42.20
N ALA A 954 -57.33 -19.50 43.27
CA ALA A 954 -56.93 -20.91 43.23
C ALA A 954 -58.12 -21.85 42.97
N VAL A 955 -59.30 -21.53 43.52
CA VAL A 955 -60.54 -22.25 43.18
C VAL A 955 -60.86 -22.13 41.70
N LEU A 956 -60.73 -20.94 41.12
CA LEU A 956 -60.93 -20.73 39.68
C LEU A 956 -59.92 -21.53 38.85
N ALA A 957 -58.63 -21.53 39.24
CA ALA A 957 -57.59 -22.33 38.58
C ALA A 957 -57.90 -23.83 38.60
N GLY A 958 -58.25 -24.36 39.77
CA GLY A 958 -58.64 -25.76 39.93
C GLY A 958 -59.90 -26.11 39.13
N PHE A 959 -60.87 -25.19 39.08
CA PHE A 959 -62.08 -25.36 38.27
C PHE A 959 -61.75 -25.46 36.78
N LEU A 960 -60.86 -24.60 36.26
CA LEU A 960 -60.46 -24.64 34.85
C LEU A 960 -59.75 -25.96 34.49
N GLN A 961 -58.87 -26.47 35.36
CA GLN A 961 -58.26 -27.79 35.18
C GLN A 961 -59.29 -28.92 35.24
N TRP A 962 -60.19 -28.87 36.22
CA TRP A 962 -61.28 -29.84 36.34
C TRP A 962 -62.13 -29.85 35.06
N GLN A 963 -62.50 -28.67 34.56
CA GLN A 963 -63.29 -28.51 33.34
C GLN A 963 -62.56 -29.13 32.13
N ALA A 964 -61.27 -28.84 31.96
CA ALA A 964 -60.47 -29.41 30.88
C ALA A 964 -60.41 -30.95 30.94
N ARG A 965 -60.37 -31.54 32.14
CA ARG A 965 -60.41 -33.01 32.33
C ARG A 965 -61.78 -33.60 31.99
N VAL A 966 -62.88 -32.92 32.33
CA VAL A 966 -64.23 -33.34 31.92
C VAL A 966 -64.34 -33.35 30.39
N VAL A 967 -63.83 -32.31 29.71
CA VAL A 967 -63.80 -32.24 28.23
C VAL A 967 -63.02 -33.42 27.64
N LEU A 968 -61.86 -33.75 28.21
CA LEU A 968 -61.03 -34.86 27.73
C LEU A 968 -61.70 -36.24 27.87
N LEU A 969 -62.50 -36.45 28.92
CA LEU A 969 -63.24 -37.70 29.15
C LEU A 969 -64.50 -37.81 28.28
N GLY A 970 -65.11 -36.67 27.91
CA GLY A 970 -66.34 -36.63 27.12
C GLY A 970 -67.48 -37.43 27.78
N SER A 971 -68.15 -38.28 27.00
CA SER A 971 -69.32 -39.07 27.46
C SER A 971 -68.97 -40.39 28.18
N ASP A 972 -67.71 -40.59 28.63
CA ASP A 972 -67.31 -41.77 29.40
C ASP A 972 -67.98 -41.77 30.79
N THR A 973 -69.14 -42.41 30.87
CA THR A 973 -70.14 -42.16 31.92
C THR A 973 -69.62 -42.43 33.35
N PRO A 974 -68.94 -43.56 33.63
CA PRO A 974 -68.46 -43.85 34.99
C PRO A 974 -67.34 -42.91 35.45
N LEU A 975 -66.41 -42.55 34.57
CA LEU A 975 -65.28 -41.67 34.90
C LEU A 975 -65.72 -40.20 34.97
N THR A 976 -66.59 -39.78 34.05
CA THR A 976 -67.16 -38.44 34.05
C THR A 976 -68.04 -38.20 35.28
N GLU A 977 -68.84 -39.18 35.72
CA GLU A 977 -69.60 -39.07 36.98
C GLU A 977 -68.70 -38.93 38.21
N GLN A 978 -67.63 -39.74 38.30
CA GLN A 978 -66.65 -39.66 39.38
C GLN A 978 -65.92 -38.31 39.40
N LEU A 979 -65.49 -37.83 38.22
CA LEU A 979 -64.81 -36.55 38.09
C LEU A 979 -65.76 -35.39 38.41
N ALA A 980 -67.02 -35.46 37.99
CA ALA A 980 -68.03 -34.45 38.26
C ALA A 980 -68.33 -34.31 39.76
N ALA A 981 -68.35 -35.42 40.51
CA ALA A 981 -68.47 -35.40 41.97
C ALA A 981 -67.26 -34.73 42.68
N HIS A 982 -66.10 -34.66 42.02
CA HIS A 982 -64.89 -34.08 42.58
C HIS A 982 -64.92 -32.55 42.67
N LEU A 983 -65.77 -31.87 41.89
CA LEU A 983 -65.87 -30.41 41.90
C LEU A 983 -66.23 -29.87 43.30
N SER A 984 -67.19 -30.49 43.98
CA SER A 984 -67.55 -30.10 45.36
C SER A 984 -66.39 -30.30 46.34
N THR A 985 -65.56 -31.33 46.11
CA THR A 985 -64.38 -31.63 46.95
C THR A 985 -63.27 -30.58 46.74
N LEU A 986 -63.10 -30.12 45.50
CA LEU A 986 -62.15 -29.07 45.15
C LEU A 986 -62.49 -27.73 45.82
N VAL A 987 -63.78 -27.36 45.84
CA VAL A 987 -64.23 -26.04 46.32
C VAL A 987 -64.46 -26.02 47.84
N ALA A 988 -64.74 -27.17 48.47
CA ALA A 988 -65.04 -27.26 49.91
C ALA A 988 -64.00 -26.59 50.84
N PRO A 989 -62.67 -26.75 50.65
CA PRO A 989 -61.67 -26.13 51.52
C PRO A 989 -61.73 -24.60 51.54
N TYR A 990 -62.05 -23.98 50.40
CA TYR A 990 -62.25 -22.53 50.30
C TYR A 990 -63.52 -22.08 51.03
N LEU A 991 -64.63 -22.80 50.83
CA LEU A 991 -65.90 -22.52 51.49
C LEU A 991 -65.79 -22.66 53.02
N GLU A 992 -65.04 -23.64 53.49
CA GLU A 992 -64.76 -23.85 54.91
C GLU A 992 -63.91 -22.72 55.50
N ALA A 993 -62.83 -22.35 54.83
CA ALA A 993 -61.92 -21.29 55.30
C ALA A 993 -62.59 -19.92 55.41
N HIS A 994 -63.59 -19.64 54.55
CA HIS A 994 -64.29 -18.35 54.47
C HIS A 994 -65.70 -18.38 55.06
N THR A 995 -66.12 -19.47 55.70
CA THR A 995 -67.47 -19.65 56.27
C THR A 995 -68.61 -19.45 55.25
N LEU A 996 -68.41 -19.92 54.02
CA LEU A 996 -69.33 -19.74 52.88
C LEU A 996 -70.20 -20.97 52.58
N GLN A 997 -70.32 -21.93 53.50
CA GLN A 997 -71.01 -23.21 53.25
C GLN A 997 -72.50 -23.06 52.87
N GLU A 998 -73.16 -21.99 53.30
CA GLU A 998 -74.58 -21.70 52.96
C GLU A 998 -74.75 -20.62 51.86
N SER A 999 -73.65 -20.20 51.25
CA SER A 999 -73.62 -19.10 50.27
C SER A 999 -74.25 -19.48 48.92
N ALA A 1000 -74.45 -18.46 48.06
CA ALA A 1000 -74.81 -18.67 46.66
C ALA A 1000 -73.72 -19.46 45.90
N LEU A 1001 -72.45 -19.31 46.29
CA LEU A 1001 -71.33 -20.04 45.72
C LEU A 1001 -71.38 -21.54 46.04
N ALA A 1002 -71.74 -21.92 47.27
CA ALA A 1002 -71.88 -23.33 47.65
C ALA A 1002 -73.03 -24.02 46.87
N ARG A 1003 -74.15 -23.33 46.68
CA ARG A 1003 -75.30 -23.86 45.91
C ARG A 1003 -74.97 -24.06 44.43
N ILE A 1004 -74.30 -23.09 43.79
CA ILE A 1004 -74.03 -23.17 42.36
C ILE A 1004 -72.99 -24.25 42.02
N VAL A 1005 -72.04 -24.55 42.92
CA VAL A 1005 -71.06 -25.64 42.77
C VAL A 1005 -71.76 -27.00 42.66
N HIS A 1006 -72.77 -27.25 43.50
CA HIS A 1006 -73.54 -28.48 43.43
C HIS A 1006 -74.34 -28.60 42.11
N GLN A 1007 -74.97 -27.51 41.66
CA GLN A 1007 -75.71 -27.47 40.39
C GLN A 1007 -74.79 -27.70 39.18
N LEU A 1008 -73.58 -27.12 39.23
CA LEU A 1008 -72.57 -27.28 38.20
C LEU A 1008 -72.03 -28.72 38.14
N GLY A 1009 -71.77 -29.34 39.28
CA GLY A 1009 -71.35 -30.74 39.36
C GLY A 1009 -72.42 -31.72 38.83
N GLU A 1010 -73.70 -31.52 39.16
CA GLU A 1010 -74.81 -32.34 38.64
C GLU A 1010 -74.94 -32.23 37.12
N THR A 1011 -74.92 -31.00 36.58
CA THR A 1011 -75.04 -30.77 35.14
C THR A 1011 -73.83 -31.26 34.34
N ALA A 1012 -72.64 -31.34 34.96
CA ALA A 1012 -71.43 -31.87 34.33
C ALA A 1012 -71.38 -33.42 34.24
N ARG A 1013 -72.22 -34.15 34.96
CA ARG A 1013 -72.24 -35.64 34.91
C ARG A 1013 -72.56 -36.20 33.53
N THR A 1014 -73.26 -35.43 32.69
CA THR A 1014 -73.60 -35.83 31.32
C THR A 1014 -72.38 -35.82 30.38
N GLY A 1015 -71.28 -35.16 30.77
CA GLY A 1015 -70.12 -34.92 29.91
C GLY A 1015 -70.35 -33.89 28.82
N ASP A 1016 -71.58 -33.37 28.67
CA ASP A 1016 -71.93 -32.34 27.69
C ASP A 1016 -71.77 -30.94 28.32
N LEU A 1017 -70.60 -30.34 28.11
CA LEU A 1017 -70.29 -29.00 28.60
C LEU A 1017 -70.83 -27.88 27.69
N GLU A 1018 -71.52 -28.22 26.61
CA GLU A 1018 -72.25 -27.25 25.77
C GLU A 1018 -73.74 -27.16 26.15
N ALA A 1019 -74.22 -28.07 27.01
CA ALA A 1019 -75.59 -28.06 27.51
C ALA A 1019 -75.97 -26.67 28.07
N PRO A 1020 -77.14 -26.11 27.70
CA PRO A 1020 -77.56 -24.76 28.13
C PRO A 1020 -77.56 -24.56 29.65
N ASP A 1021 -77.96 -25.59 30.39
CA ASP A 1021 -78.00 -25.57 31.86
C ASP A 1021 -76.59 -25.51 32.46
N TYR A 1022 -75.64 -26.30 31.93
CA TYR A 1022 -74.24 -26.25 32.37
C TYR A 1022 -73.62 -24.88 32.07
N CYS A 1023 -73.80 -24.37 30.84
CA CYS A 1023 -73.30 -23.05 30.44
C CYS A 1023 -73.80 -21.93 31.37
N THR A 1024 -75.09 -21.97 31.73
CA THR A 1024 -75.72 -21.02 32.65
C THR A 1024 -75.15 -21.12 34.06
N HIS A 1025 -75.02 -22.35 34.60
CA HIS A 1025 -74.44 -22.55 35.93
C HIS A 1025 -72.96 -22.17 35.99
N ARG A 1026 -72.18 -22.48 34.94
CA ARG A 1026 -70.77 -22.10 34.81
C ARG A 1026 -70.63 -20.59 34.83
N GLN A 1027 -71.41 -19.88 34.02
CA GLN A 1027 -71.35 -18.43 33.97
C GLN A 1027 -71.62 -17.83 35.35
N ARG A 1028 -72.65 -18.34 36.05
CA ARG A 1028 -72.98 -17.87 37.40
C ARG A 1028 -71.90 -18.18 38.42
N PHE A 1029 -71.27 -19.35 38.35
CA PHE A 1029 -70.15 -19.74 39.22
C PHE A 1029 -68.93 -18.83 39.03
N VAL A 1030 -68.54 -18.60 37.77
CA VAL A 1030 -67.40 -17.72 37.44
C VAL A 1030 -67.69 -16.27 37.87
N THR A 1031 -68.92 -15.76 37.67
CA THR A 1031 -69.29 -14.41 38.12
C THR A 1031 -69.19 -14.27 39.64
N LEU A 1032 -69.72 -15.23 40.40
CA LEU A 1032 -69.64 -15.21 41.87
C LEU A 1032 -68.17 -15.29 42.32
N LEU A 1033 -67.36 -16.17 41.75
CA LEU A 1033 -65.92 -16.24 42.05
C LEU A 1033 -65.19 -14.94 41.72
N ALA A 1034 -65.52 -14.28 40.60
CA ALA A 1034 -64.91 -13.01 40.23
C ALA A 1034 -65.25 -11.86 41.19
N GLU A 1035 -66.40 -11.91 41.86
CA GLU A 1035 -66.72 -11.00 42.97
C GLU A 1035 -65.78 -11.27 44.16
N HIS A 1036 -65.64 -12.53 44.57
CA HIS A 1036 -64.73 -12.92 45.65
C HIS A 1036 -63.26 -12.58 45.36
N ILE A 1037 -62.77 -12.81 44.15
CA ILE A 1037 -61.40 -12.44 43.73
C ILE A 1037 -61.17 -10.92 43.89
N ARG A 1038 -62.16 -10.09 43.56
CA ARG A 1038 -62.06 -8.63 43.73
C ARG A 1038 -62.07 -8.23 45.20
N THR A 1039 -62.86 -8.90 46.03
CA THR A 1039 -62.88 -8.67 47.48
C THR A 1039 -61.54 -9.03 48.11
N GLU A 1040 -61.01 -10.22 47.82
CA GLU A 1040 -59.69 -10.69 48.31
C GLU A 1040 -58.54 -9.79 47.85
N ALA A 1041 -58.60 -9.23 46.63
CA ALA A 1041 -57.56 -8.33 46.14
C ALA A 1041 -57.61 -6.92 46.77
N SER A 1042 -58.69 -6.58 47.46
CA SER A 1042 -58.89 -5.28 48.13
C SER A 1042 -58.52 -5.32 49.62
N GLU A 1043 -58.39 -6.52 50.19
CA GLU A 1043 -57.95 -6.82 51.56
C GLU A 1043 -56.43 -7.06 51.60
#